data_AF-A0A661CAP0-F1
#
_entry.id   AF-A0A661CAP0-F1
#
_cell.length_a   1.000
_cell.length_b   1.000
_cell.length_c   1.000
_cell.angle_alpha   90.00
_cell.angle_beta   90.00
_cell.angle_gamma   90.00
#
_symmetry.space_group_name_H-M   'P 1'
#
loop_
_entity.id
_entity.type
_entity.pdbx_description
1 polymer ?
#
loop_
_entity_poly.entity_id
_entity_poly.type
_entity_poly.pdbx_seq_one_letter_code
_entity_poly.pdbx_strand_id
1 'polypeptide(L)'
;MFEKRENEPAYALLNDPSCQALNVYGDPIDTVQADDSRRDQSLNINDDDAIGDNPNRYKQHGFYFNADNCIACHACEAACSEKNDNPAHISFRSVGFVEGGTYPAYQRINISMACNHCDDPVCLKGCPTRAYTKFAEYGAVLQDPDICFGCGYCTWVCPYNAPQLDPVKGQVSKCNMCVDRLEVGLKPACVSACLGNALDFGVVENIPENRSQAKTEIPGFPRTDITHPNIRFQQTRTPQREMNRVDQNPVKYHREESSESFKPVVDVKQGATKNGSRREWNWKKLLGSHENAHIAFTLSAQTVMAAFLILFSGHWFEPMASFQASSAMLPALLVMFALMSFGLFKLNMHLGKPHRFYRGFYNLRHSPVSREIAGVSAFYTGLMGYSFFALLGSIYTSYTNFTQPLQMLFAAIAVLGAGFGGYFMYKLYRIEARPFWNHWYTAASFCATALTLGSLLLALMALVFSSMTASLGEVLLTMVAIGLLFELTGLGGHARSLQSSSSEGAASFYLQATRYGKAYWLRNVLLVLALLLAGHMLFSSTHTVFAYSLLSVIALVSNIISRALFYVVVIPTTMPGAFFWKNAGFVEHAREVGLADMPQMGVVYETHHAFNIAELLETIKITTMKQKLAQFRSIFTG
;
A
#
# COMPACT_ATOMS: atom_id res chain seq x y z
N MET A 1 30.00 -11.93 11.56
CA MET A 1 29.15 -13.13 11.32
C MET A 1 28.70 -13.74 12.67
N PHE A 2 27.71 -14.64 12.70
CA PHE A 2 27.22 -15.22 13.97
C PHE A 2 28.23 -16.20 14.58
N GLU A 3 28.56 -16.04 15.86
CA GLU A 3 29.51 -16.91 16.54
C GLU A 3 28.86 -18.25 16.92
N LYS A 4 29.35 -19.34 16.32
CA LYS A 4 28.84 -20.69 16.56
C LYS A 4 29.39 -21.23 17.89
N ARG A 5 28.52 -21.79 18.74
CA ARG A 5 28.97 -22.46 19.97
C ARG A 5 29.64 -23.80 19.63
N GLU A 6 30.65 -24.21 20.40
CA GLU A 6 31.34 -25.50 20.18
C GLU A 6 30.37 -26.70 20.29
N ASN A 7 29.34 -26.58 21.12
CA ASN A 7 28.35 -27.61 21.41
C ASN A 7 26.96 -27.28 20.83
N GLU A 8 26.88 -26.69 19.64
CA GLU A 8 25.58 -26.49 18.97
C GLU A 8 24.83 -27.83 18.84
N PRO A 9 23.55 -27.89 19.25
CA PRO A 9 22.79 -29.11 19.18
C PRO A 9 22.50 -29.47 17.72
N ALA A 10 22.47 -30.77 17.41
CA ALA A 10 22.31 -31.27 16.04
C ALA A 10 21.07 -30.71 15.31
N TYR A 11 19.95 -30.52 16.02
CA TYR A 11 18.72 -29.96 15.44
C TYR A 11 18.84 -28.49 15.01
N ALA A 12 19.84 -27.76 15.52
CA ALA A 12 20.09 -26.37 15.18
C ALA A 12 21.01 -26.21 13.96
N LEU A 13 21.68 -27.28 13.53
CA LEU A 13 22.50 -27.29 12.33
C LEU A 13 21.61 -27.29 11.09
N LEU A 14 22.00 -26.52 10.08
CA LEU A 14 21.37 -26.52 8.77
C LEU A 14 21.83 -27.77 8.02
N ASN A 15 20.90 -28.65 7.69
CA ASN A 15 21.17 -29.88 6.95
C ASN A 15 20.24 -29.93 5.73
N ASP A 16 20.82 -29.77 4.55
CA ASP A 16 20.10 -29.73 3.29
C ASP A 16 20.51 -30.91 2.40
N PRO A 17 19.75 -32.03 2.40
CA PRO A 17 20.02 -33.17 1.54
C PRO A 17 19.73 -32.87 0.06
N SER A 18 19.97 -33.85 -0.83
CA SER A 18 19.76 -33.68 -2.27
C SER A 18 18.34 -33.23 -2.59
N CYS A 19 18.24 -32.16 -3.36
CA CYS A 19 16.99 -31.46 -3.62
C CYS A 19 16.45 -31.76 -5.02
N GLN A 20 15.18 -31.41 -5.23
CA GLN A 20 14.56 -31.38 -6.54
C GLN A 20 15.20 -30.28 -7.41
N ALA A 21 15.02 -30.35 -8.72
CA ALA A 21 15.51 -29.32 -9.64
C ALA A 21 14.57 -28.11 -9.75
N LEU A 22 13.26 -28.36 -9.65
CA LEU A 22 12.21 -27.36 -9.82
C LEU A 22 11.36 -27.25 -8.54
N ASN A 23 10.80 -26.07 -8.30
CA ASN A 23 9.81 -25.82 -7.26
C ASN A 23 8.40 -26.24 -7.72
N VAL A 24 7.41 -26.20 -6.82
CA VAL A 24 6.00 -26.49 -7.13
C VAL A 24 5.36 -25.54 -8.16
N TYR A 25 5.99 -24.40 -8.44
CA TYR A 25 5.53 -23.41 -9.42
C TYR A 25 6.17 -23.63 -10.82
N GLY A 26 7.10 -24.59 -10.94
CA GLY A 26 7.82 -24.90 -12.18
C GLY A 26 9.11 -24.07 -12.39
N ASP A 27 9.49 -23.23 -11.43
CA ASP A 27 10.73 -22.45 -11.49
C ASP A 27 11.93 -23.25 -10.94
N PRO A 28 13.16 -22.99 -11.41
CA PRO A 28 14.37 -23.61 -10.86
C PRO A 28 14.55 -23.30 -9.36
N ILE A 29 14.96 -24.32 -8.59
CA ILE A 29 15.36 -24.13 -7.19
C ILE A 29 16.69 -23.39 -7.10
N ASP A 30 17.60 -23.61 -8.04
CA ASP A 30 18.83 -22.82 -8.15
C ASP A 30 18.48 -21.36 -8.44
N THR A 31 18.91 -20.45 -7.58
CA THR A 31 18.59 -19.02 -7.68
C THR A 31 19.41 -18.32 -8.77
N VAL A 32 20.57 -18.89 -9.11
CA VAL A 32 21.51 -18.43 -10.13
C VAL A 32 22.24 -19.61 -10.77
N GLN A 33 22.64 -19.46 -12.04
CA GLN A 33 23.43 -20.45 -12.75
C GLN A 33 24.84 -20.59 -12.17
N ALA A 34 25.52 -21.70 -12.44
CA ALA A 34 26.85 -22.01 -11.88
C ALA A 34 27.95 -21.02 -12.29
N ASP A 35 27.80 -20.36 -13.44
CA ASP A 35 28.73 -19.38 -14.00
C ASP A 35 28.32 -17.91 -13.73
N ASP A 36 27.24 -17.69 -12.96
CA ASP A 36 26.73 -16.34 -12.66
C ASP A 36 27.71 -15.56 -11.78
N SER A 37 27.98 -14.30 -12.13
CA SER A 37 28.93 -13.43 -11.41
C SER A 37 28.53 -13.10 -9.97
N ARG A 38 27.26 -13.33 -9.60
CA ARG A 38 26.77 -13.18 -8.23
C ARG A 38 27.20 -14.33 -7.32
N ARG A 39 27.69 -15.45 -7.88
CA ARG A 39 28.27 -16.52 -7.07
C ARG A 39 29.60 -16.06 -6.46
N ASP A 40 29.87 -16.65 -5.31
CA ASP A 40 31.01 -16.47 -4.42
C ASP A 40 31.25 -15.00 -4.06
N GLN A 41 30.15 -14.24 -4.02
CA GLN A 41 30.12 -12.89 -3.47
C GLN A 41 29.75 -12.96 -1.99
N SER A 42 30.45 -12.16 -1.20
CA SER A 42 30.08 -11.96 0.20
C SER A 42 28.79 -11.14 0.30
N LEU A 43 27.94 -11.53 1.25
CA LEU A 43 26.79 -10.72 1.65
C LEU A 43 27.19 -9.52 2.53
N ASN A 44 28.45 -9.48 3.02
CA ASN A 44 28.95 -8.50 3.99
C ASN A 44 27.99 -8.28 5.16
N ILE A 45 27.89 -9.29 6.04
CA ILE A 45 26.88 -9.33 7.10
C ILE A 45 27.50 -8.85 8.42
N ASN A 46 27.09 -7.67 8.88
CA ASN A 46 27.62 -7.01 10.08
C ASN A 46 29.14 -6.78 9.97
N ASP A 47 29.56 -6.17 8.86
CA ASP A 47 30.98 -5.87 8.52
C ASP A 47 31.88 -7.12 8.44
N ASP A 48 31.28 -8.27 8.18
CA ASP A 48 31.97 -9.55 8.01
C ASP A 48 31.78 -10.03 6.58
N ASP A 49 32.90 -10.15 5.86
CA ASP A 49 32.95 -10.51 4.45
C ASP A 49 33.12 -12.02 4.21
N ALA A 50 33.11 -12.86 5.25
CA ALA A 50 33.19 -14.30 5.08
C ALA A 50 32.02 -14.86 4.24
N ILE A 51 32.29 -15.98 3.57
CA ILE A 51 31.35 -16.67 2.67
C ILE A 51 31.05 -18.03 3.29
N GLY A 52 29.77 -18.35 3.44
CA GLY A 52 29.34 -19.64 3.95
C GLY A 52 29.71 -20.81 3.02
N ASP A 53 30.00 -21.96 3.63
CA ASP A 53 30.43 -23.19 2.95
C ASP A 53 29.27 -24.15 2.63
N ASN A 54 28.01 -23.73 2.84
CA ASN A 54 26.84 -24.56 2.56
C ASN A 54 26.78 -24.89 1.05
N PRO A 55 26.80 -26.18 0.65
CA PRO A 55 26.74 -26.58 -0.76
C PRO A 55 25.43 -26.16 -1.45
N ASN A 56 24.37 -25.87 -0.70
CA ASN A 56 23.10 -25.39 -1.21
C ASN A 56 22.93 -23.86 -1.07
N ARG A 57 23.99 -23.10 -0.76
CA ARG A 57 23.94 -21.63 -0.60
C ARG A 57 23.17 -20.91 -1.72
N TYR A 58 23.23 -21.38 -2.97
CA TYR A 58 22.52 -20.76 -4.12
C TYR A 58 21.22 -21.44 -4.51
N LYS A 59 20.50 -22.01 -3.53
CA LYS A 59 19.18 -22.61 -3.73
C LYS A 59 18.11 -21.85 -2.97
N GLN A 60 16.89 -21.90 -3.46
CA GLN A 60 15.75 -21.28 -2.80
C GLN A 60 15.44 -22.01 -1.49
N HIS A 61 15.64 -21.32 -0.38
CA HIS A 61 15.28 -21.83 0.95
C HIS A 61 13.90 -21.32 1.37
N GLY A 62 13.30 -22.04 2.30
CA GLY A 62 11.98 -21.73 2.83
C GLY A 62 11.76 -22.32 4.22
N PHE A 63 10.69 -21.84 4.85
CA PHE A 63 10.23 -22.42 6.11
C PHE A 63 9.37 -23.66 5.86
N TYR A 64 9.43 -24.60 6.78
CA TYR A 64 8.47 -25.68 6.88
C TYR A 64 7.69 -25.54 8.18
N PHE A 65 6.35 -25.62 8.13
CA PHE A 65 5.49 -25.49 9.30
C PHE A 65 4.53 -26.68 9.44
N ASN A 66 4.70 -27.46 10.50
CA ASN A 66 3.76 -28.49 10.90
C ASN A 66 2.73 -27.92 11.90
N ALA A 67 1.52 -27.68 11.41
CA ALA A 67 0.41 -27.14 12.20
C ALA A 67 -0.08 -28.11 13.29
N ASP A 68 0.11 -29.43 13.12
CA ASP A 68 -0.34 -30.44 14.10
C ASP A 68 0.49 -30.41 15.39
N ASN A 69 1.74 -29.94 15.29
CA ASN A 69 2.73 -29.90 16.37
C ASN A 69 2.78 -28.54 17.09
N CYS A 70 2.22 -27.48 16.48
CA CYS A 70 2.32 -26.14 17.04
C CYS A 70 1.43 -25.99 18.29
N ILE A 71 2.05 -25.83 19.45
CA ILE A 71 1.37 -25.62 20.74
C ILE A 71 1.17 -24.14 21.10
N ALA A 72 1.52 -23.22 20.19
CA ALA A 72 1.48 -21.77 20.41
C ALA A 72 2.19 -21.31 21.72
N CYS A 73 3.41 -21.80 21.96
CA CYS A 73 4.21 -21.39 23.11
C CYS A 73 4.92 -20.03 22.92
N HIS A 74 4.85 -19.42 21.74
CA HIS A 74 5.50 -18.15 21.37
C HIS A 74 7.04 -18.11 21.48
N ALA A 75 7.71 -19.22 21.79
CA ALA A 75 9.17 -19.31 21.88
C ALA A 75 9.87 -18.88 20.56
N CYS A 76 9.26 -19.18 19.41
CA CYS A 76 9.79 -18.79 18.11
C CYS A 76 9.68 -17.27 17.84
N GLU A 77 8.74 -16.57 18.47
CA GLU A 77 8.63 -15.10 18.40
C GLU A 77 9.69 -14.45 19.28
N ALA A 78 9.82 -14.93 20.52
CA ALA A 78 10.81 -14.43 21.48
C ALA A 78 12.23 -14.60 20.94
N ALA A 79 12.60 -15.81 20.49
CA ALA A 79 13.91 -16.07 19.91
C ALA A 79 14.18 -15.24 18.64
N CYS A 80 13.15 -14.99 17.82
CA CYS A 80 13.31 -14.13 16.65
C CYS A 80 13.54 -12.66 17.05
N SER A 81 12.86 -12.20 18.10
CA SER A 81 12.94 -10.83 18.57
C SER A 81 14.27 -10.56 19.28
N GLU A 82 14.70 -11.45 20.17
CA GLU A 82 16.00 -11.37 20.84
C GLU A 82 17.16 -11.39 19.83
N LYS A 83 17.12 -12.31 18.85
CA LYS A 83 18.17 -12.42 17.83
C LYS A 83 18.32 -11.15 16.98
N ASN A 84 17.22 -10.45 16.71
CA ASN A 84 17.21 -9.29 15.82
C ASN A 84 17.11 -7.95 16.58
N ASP A 85 17.18 -7.98 17.92
CA ASP A 85 16.97 -6.80 18.78
C ASP A 85 15.69 -6.01 18.40
N ASN A 86 14.60 -6.74 18.20
CA ASN A 86 13.33 -6.13 17.84
C ASN A 86 12.74 -5.40 19.06
N PRO A 87 12.27 -4.15 18.91
CA PRO A 87 11.51 -3.50 19.96
C PRO A 87 10.15 -4.20 20.13
N ALA A 88 9.52 -4.02 21.29
CA ALA A 88 8.29 -4.72 21.67
C ALA A 88 7.11 -4.57 20.68
N HIS A 89 7.08 -3.49 19.89
CA HIS A 89 6.03 -3.23 18.89
C HIS A 89 6.32 -3.79 17.49
N ILE A 90 7.46 -4.47 17.29
CA ILE A 90 7.86 -5.09 16.03
C ILE A 90 8.06 -6.59 16.23
N SER A 91 7.47 -7.41 15.34
CA SER A 91 7.60 -8.87 15.44
C SER A 91 7.75 -9.52 14.08
N PHE A 92 8.98 -9.91 13.74
CA PHE A 92 9.30 -10.51 12.43
C PHE A 92 8.66 -11.88 12.21
N ARG A 93 8.44 -12.63 13.28
CA ARG A 93 7.63 -13.86 13.32
C ARG A 93 6.47 -13.64 14.27
N SER A 94 5.30 -14.19 13.96
CA SER A 94 4.13 -14.15 14.83
C SER A 94 3.38 -15.49 14.83
N VAL A 95 2.73 -15.81 15.94
CA VAL A 95 1.92 -16.99 16.19
C VAL A 95 0.48 -16.52 16.35
N GLY A 96 -0.35 -17.00 15.44
CA GLY A 96 -1.78 -16.80 15.42
C GLY A 96 -2.54 -18.10 15.53
N PHE A 97 -3.86 -18.00 15.39
CA PHE A 97 -4.72 -19.17 15.32
C PHE A 97 -6.01 -18.89 14.55
N VAL A 98 -6.57 -19.98 14.01
CA VAL A 98 -7.94 -20.06 13.50
C VAL A 98 -8.72 -21.08 14.31
N GLU A 99 -10.01 -20.82 14.47
CA GLU A 99 -10.90 -21.63 15.32
C GLU A 99 -12.11 -22.11 14.53
N GLY A 100 -12.53 -23.35 14.72
CA GLY A 100 -13.67 -23.93 14.02
C GLY A 100 -14.49 -24.84 14.90
N GLY A 101 -15.72 -25.11 14.47
CA GLY A 101 -16.65 -25.98 15.19
C GLY A 101 -17.26 -25.32 16.45
N THR A 102 -18.04 -26.10 17.18
CA THR A 102 -18.71 -25.70 18.42
C THR A 102 -18.65 -26.85 19.42
N TYR A 103 -18.83 -26.57 20.72
CA TYR A 103 -18.79 -27.61 21.75
C TYR A 103 -19.77 -28.76 21.42
N PRO A 104 -19.35 -30.04 21.51
CA PRO A 104 -18.04 -30.53 21.99
C PRO A 104 -16.95 -30.67 20.89
N ALA A 105 -17.26 -30.43 19.62
CA ALA A 105 -16.38 -30.59 18.47
C ALA A 105 -15.62 -29.29 18.08
N TYR A 106 -15.13 -28.55 19.07
CA TYR A 106 -14.32 -27.35 18.85
C TYR A 106 -12.89 -27.71 18.42
N GLN A 107 -12.32 -26.92 17.50
CA GLN A 107 -10.96 -27.09 17.02
C GLN A 107 -10.25 -25.74 16.92
N ARG A 108 -8.97 -25.73 17.30
CA ARG A 108 -8.06 -24.60 17.11
C ARG A 108 -6.83 -25.06 16.35
N ILE A 109 -6.41 -24.31 15.35
CA ILE A 109 -5.17 -24.52 14.61
C ILE A 109 -4.26 -23.34 14.90
N ASN A 110 -3.11 -23.61 15.50
CA ASN A 110 -2.08 -22.61 15.75
C ASN A 110 -1.21 -22.46 14.49
N ILE A 111 -0.85 -21.22 14.16
CA ILE A 111 -0.12 -20.91 12.93
C ILE A 111 1.04 -19.97 13.25
N SER A 112 2.28 -20.39 12.98
CA SER A 112 3.47 -19.53 13.10
C SER A 112 3.92 -19.04 11.73
N MET A 113 3.95 -17.72 11.55
CA MET A 113 4.26 -17.08 10.28
C MET A 113 5.38 -16.05 10.40
N ALA A 114 6.18 -15.94 9.35
CA ALA A 114 7.18 -14.90 9.15
C ALA A 114 7.16 -14.45 7.67
N CYS A 115 8.20 -13.73 7.22
CA CYS A 115 8.39 -13.50 5.79
C CYS A 115 8.61 -14.83 5.06
N ASN A 116 7.90 -15.04 3.94
CA ASN A 116 8.01 -16.24 3.12
C ASN A 116 9.13 -16.15 2.07
N HIS A 117 9.90 -15.06 2.01
CA HIS A 117 11.02 -14.86 1.07
C HIS A 117 10.72 -15.37 -0.35
N CYS A 118 9.62 -14.86 -0.91
CA CYS A 118 8.92 -15.44 -2.04
C CYS A 118 9.73 -15.44 -3.35
N ASP A 119 9.30 -16.26 -4.31
CA ASP A 119 9.87 -16.30 -5.65
C ASP A 119 9.57 -15.05 -6.45
N ASP A 120 8.34 -14.56 -6.33
CA ASP A 120 7.94 -13.26 -6.86
C ASP A 120 7.66 -12.23 -5.74
N PRO A 121 8.70 -11.58 -5.19
CA PRO A 121 8.53 -10.65 -4.07
C PRO A 121 7.88 -9.33 -4.49
N VAL A 122 6.55 -9.26 -4.31
CA VAL A 122 5.78 -8.02 -4.53
C VAL A 122 6.25 -6.83 -3.68
N CYS A 123 6.85 -7.06 -2.51
CA CYS A 123 7.45 -6.00 -1.69
C CYS A 123 8.66 -5.33 -2.37
N LEU A 124 9.45 -6.10 -3.13
CA LEU A 124 10.57 -5.58 -3.93
C LEU A 124 10.05 -4.75 -5.10
N LYS A 125 9.08 -5.28 -5.85
CA LYS A 125 8.42 -4.54 -6.95
C LYS A 125 7.76 -3.25 -6.47
N GLY A 126 7.13 -3.27 -5.30
CA GLY A 126 6.44 -2.11 -4.74
C GLY A 126 7.36 -1.02 -4.21
N CYS A 127 8.54 -1.37 -3.68
CA CYS A 127 9.42 -0.40 -3.02
C CYS A 127 9.98 0.65 -4.00
N PRO A 128 9.71 1.95 -3.81
CA PRO A 128 10.18 2.99 -4.74
C PRO A 128 11.67 3.32 -4.59
N THR A 129 12.27 3.01 -3.44
CA THR A 129 13.70 3.31 -3.15
C THR A 129 14.64 2.16 -3.48
N ARG A 130 14.12 1.00 -3.89
CA ARG A 130 14.89 -0.26 -4.00
C ARG A 130 15.55 -0.67 -2.68
N ALA A 131 14.91 -0.39 -1.56
CA ALA A 131 15.34 -0.89 -0.25
C ALA A 131 15.17 -2.41 -0.08
N TYR A 132 14.84 -3.15 -1.13
CA TYR A 132 14.61 -4.59 -1.09
C TYR A 132 15.45 -5.26 -2.18
N THR A 133 16.13 -6.33 -1.80
CA THR A 133 16.94 -7.14 -2.72
C THR A 133 16.59 -8.61 -2.49
N LYS A 134 16.38 -9.36 -3.57
CA LYS A 134 16.38 -10.83 -3.51
C LYS A 134 17.79 -11.30 -3.81
N PHE A 135 18.46 -11.79 -2.79
CA PHE A 135 19.82 -12.32 -2.89
C PHE A 135 19.81 -13.70 -3.54
N ALA A 136 20.90 -14.03 -4.24
CA ALA A 136 21.10 -15.36 -4.81
C ALA A 136 21.24 -16.39 -3.66
N GLU A 137 21.90 -15.97 -2.61
CA GLU A 137 22.10 -16.69 -1.36
C GLU A 137 20.76 -17.00 -0.69
N TYR A 138 20.47 -18.29 -0.57
CA TYR A 138 19.27 -18.87 0.04
C TYR A 138 17.95 -18.38 -0.57
N GLY A 139 17.98 -17.61 -1.65
CA GLY A 139 16.83 -16.87 -2.17
C GLY A 139 16.30 -15.82 -1.19
N ALA A 140 17.16 -15.30 -0.31
CA ALA A 140 16.75 -14.40 0.76
C ALA A 140 16.33 -13.03 0.22
N VAL A 141 15.05 -12.70 0.34
CA VAL A 141 14.57 -11.32 0.18
C VAL A 141 14.96 -10.53 1.42
N LEU A 142 15.86 -9.56 1.35
CA LEU A 142 16.26 -8.70 2.48
C LEU A 142 15.81 -7.26 2.27
N GLN A 143 15.68 -6.53 3.37
CA GLN A 143 15.31 -5.12 3.34
C GLN A 143 16.40 -4.29 4.01
N ASP A 144 16.79 -3.21 3.33
CA ASP A 144 17.80 -2.26 3.77
C ASP A 144 17.12 -1.07 4.47
N PRO A 145 17.27 -0.91 5.80
CA PRO A 145 16.69 0.20 6.55
C PRO A 145 17.33 1.57 6.24
N ASP A 146 18.57 1.59 5.80
CA ASP A 146 19.33 2.81 5.52
C ASP A 146 18.90 3.47 4.23
N ILE A 147 18.43 2.70 3.25
CA ILE A 147 17.85 3.24 2.01
C ILE A 147 16.37 3.61 2.21
N CYS A 148 15.69 2.97 3.17
CA CYS A 148 14.28 3.17 3.45
C CYS A 148 13.97 4.59 3.95
N PHE A 149 12.79 5.07 3.54
CA PHE A 149 12.22 6.37 3.90
C PHE A 149 10.81 6.27 4.47
N GLY A 150 10.35 5.04 4.76
CA GLY A 150 9.13 4.82 5.53
C GLY A 150 7.81 5.08 4.79
N CYS A 151 7.75 4.93 3.46
CA CYS A 151 6.48 5.11 2.72
C CYS A 151 5.38 4.06 3.01
N GLY A 152 5.72 2.95 3.66
CA GLY A 152 4.74 1.91 4.04
C GLY A 152 4.15 1.08 2.90
N TYR A 153 4.31 1.44 1.63
CA TYR A 153 3.66 0.74 0.50
C TYR A 153 3.95 -0.78 0.43
N CYS A 154 5.13 -1.22 0.89
CA CYS A 154 5.48 -2.64 0.98
C CYS A 154 4.60 -3.42 1.98
N THR A 155 4.02 -2.77 3.00
CA THR A 155 3.06 -3.38 3.94
C THR A 155 1.70 -3.57 3.28
N TRP A 156 1.35 -2.76 2.27
CA TRP A 156 0.10 -2.87 1.53
C TRP A 156 0.13 -4.01 0.51
N VAL A 157 1.24 -4.20 -0.18
CA VAL A 157 1.36 -5.22 -1.23
C VAL A 157 1.66 -6.61 -0.69
N CYS A 158 2.27 -6.73 0.50
CA CYS A 158 2.56 -8.03 1.09
C CYS A 158 1.29 -8.69 1.65
N PRO A 159 0.91 -9.90 1.18
CA PRO A 159 -0.26 -10.59 1.71
C PRO A 159 0.02 -11.29 3.07
N TYR A 160 1.25 -11.25 3.57
CA TYR A 160 1.64 -11.97 4.79
C TYR A 160 1.84 -11.05 6.00
N ASN A 161 1.64 -9.73 5.85
CA ASN A 161 1.98 -8.71 6.87
C ASN A 161 3.42 -8.85 7.40
N ALA A 162 4.36 -9.25 6.53
CA ALA A 162 5.75 -9.47 6.92
C ALA A 162 6.52 -8.15 7.08
N PRO A 163 6.49 -7.20 6.11
CA PRO A 163 6.97 -5.84 6.31
C PRO A 163 6.16 -5.10 7.38
N GLN A 164 6.84 -4.49 8.34
CA GLN A 164 6.23 -3.68 9.40
C GLN A 164 6.87 -2.30 9.42
N LEU A 165 6.03 -1.26 9.33
CA LEU A 165 6.47 0.12 9.52
C LEU A 165 6.68 0.37 11.01
N ASP A 166 7.89 0.73 11.40
CA ASP A 166 8.20 1.17 12.75
C ASP A 166 7.77 2.63 12.91
N PRO A 167 6.71 2.92 13.71
CA PRO A 167 6.23 4.28 13.92
C PRO A 167 7.24 5.15 14.66
N VAL A 168 8.22 4.57 15.37
CA VAL A 168 9.25 5.31 16.10
C VAL A 168 10.41 5.63 15.16
N LYS A 169 10.98 4.63 14.48
CA LYS A 169 12.15 4.80 13.60
C LYS A 169 11.82 5.38 12.22
N GLY A 170 10.54 5.44 11.83
CA GLY A 170 10.12 5.98 10.53
C GLY A 170 10.61 5.15 9.34
N GLN A 171 10.81 3.85 9.54
CA GLN A 171 11.31 2.93 8.52
C GLN A 171 10.60 1.59 8.60
N VAL A 172 10.57 0.87 7.49
CA VAL A 172 10.04 -0.50 7.46
C VAL A 172 11.15 -1.47 7.80
N SER A 173 10.82 -2.56 8.50
CA SER A 173 11.69 -3.70 8.74
C SER A 173 10.92 -5.02 8.61
N LYS A 174 11.63 -6.14 8.48
CA LYS A 174 11.05 -7.48 8.38
C LYS A 174 12.09 -8.57 8.68
N CYS A 175 11.61 -9.81 8.79
CA CYS A 175 12.46 -11.01 8.85
C CYS A 175 13.56 -11.00 7.77
N ASN A 176 14.79 -11.26 8.20
CA ASN A 176 16.01 -11.34 7.39
C ASN A 176 16.44 -12.80 7.12
N MET A 177 15.55 -13.78 7.29
CA MET A 177 15.83 -15.22 7.19
C MET A 177 16.93 -15.73 8.14
N CYS A 178 17.43 -14.90 9.07
CA CYS A 178 18.66 -15.18 9.82
C CYS A 178 19.84 -15.57 8.92
N VAL A 179 20.05 -14.86 7.79
CA VAL A 179 21.16 -15.13 6.85
C VAL A 179 22.54 -15.19 7.52
N ASP A 180 22.75 -14.41 8.58
CA ASP A 180 23.94 -14.44 9.44
C ASP A 180 24.18 -15.80 10.11
N ARG A 181 23.12 -16.54 10.43
CA ARG A 181 23.17 -17.90 10.97
C ARG A 181 23.31 -18.93 9.85
N LEU A 182 22.64 -18.72 8.72
CA LEU A 182 22.71 -19.63 7.57
C LEU A 182 24.15 -19.73 7.03
N GLU A 183 24.87 -18.60 6.95
CA GLU A 183 26.27 -18.57 6.49
C GLU A 183 27.24 -19.38 7.37
N VAL A 184 26.89 -19.68 8.62
CA VAL A 184 27.69 -20.55 9.52
C VAL A 184 27.09 -21.95 9.71
N GLY A 185 26.20 -22.35 8.80
CA GLY A 185 25.57 -23.67 8.81
C GLY A 185 24.58 -23.88 9.96
N LEU A 186 23.96 -22.80 10.47
CA LEU A 186 22.93 -22.86 11.50
C LEU A 186 21.54 -22.51 10.94
N LYS A 187 20.51 -23.22 11.41
CA LYS A 187 19.11 -22.87 11.12
C LYS A 187 18.73 -21.52 11.76
N PRO A 188 17.67 -20.85 11.26
CA PRO A 188 17.16 -19.62 11.85
C PRO A 188 16.80 -19.79 13.33
N ALA A 189 17.01 -18.75 14.15
CA ALA A 189 16.81 -18.81 15.60
C ALA A 189 15.39 -19.28 16.00
N CYS A 190 14.37 -18.83 15.26
CA CYS A 190 12.99 -19.23 15.49
C CYS A 190 12.72 -20.74 15.26
N VAL A 191 13.50 -21.39 14.40
CA VAL A 191 13.42 -22.84 14.16
C VAL A 191 14.12 -23.58 15.28
N SER A 192 15.35 -23.18 15.63
CA SER A 192 16.10 -23.79 16.74
C SER A 192 15.37 -23.68 18.09
N ALA A 193 14.58 -22.64 18.31
CA ALA A 193 13.81 -22.45 19.55
C ALA A 193 12.46 -23.19 19.59
N CYS A 194 12.07 -23.92 18.52
CA CYS A 194 10.73 -24.49 18.41
C CYS A 194 10.55 -25.75 19.28
N LEU A 195 10.02 -25.56 20.50
CA LEU A 195 9.78 -26.66 21.47
C LEU A 195 8.92 -27.81 20.94
N GLY A 196 7.89 -27.48 20.14
CA GLY A 196 6.98 -28.49 19.58
C GLY A 196 7.56 -29.23 18.38
N ASN A 197 8.77 -28.87 17.93
CA ASN A 197 9.30 -29.26 16.62
C ASN A 197 8.20 -29.07 15.55
N ALA A 198 7.67 -27.86 15.46
CA ALA A 198 6.63 -27.47 14.52
C ALA A 198 7.19 -26.63 13.36
N LEU A 199 8.41 -26.11 13.51
CA LEU A 199 9.12 -25.34 12.50
C LEU A 199 10.35 -26.12 12.05
N ASP A 200 10.61 -26.09 10.76
CA ASP A 200 11.89 -26.48 10.16
C ASP A 200 12.30 -25.46 9.07
N PHE A 201 13.52 -25.61 8.56
CA PHE A 201 14.09 -24.73 7.55
C PHE A 201 15.12 -25.47 6.70
N GLY A 202 15.09 -25.20 5.40
CA GLY A 202 16.02 -25.75 4.42
C GLY A 202 15.61 -25.37 3.00
N VAL A 203 16.12 -26.08 1.99
CA VAL A 203 15.67 -25.95 0.59
C VAL A 203 14.15 -26.21 0.48
N VAL A 204 13.41 -25.31 -0.18
CA VAL A 204 11.94 -25.17 -0.02
C VAL A 204 11.09 -26.41 -0.38
N GLU A 205 11.60 -27.31 -1.22
CA GLU A 205 10.89 -28.55 -1.59
C GLU A 205 11.39 -29.81 -0.88
N ASN A 206 12.40 -29.68 -0.03
CA ASN A 206 12.82 -30.79 0.80
C ASN A 206 11.80 -30.97 1.92
N ILE A 207 11.20 -32.16 2.00
CA ILE A 207 10.35 -32.55 3.12
C ILE A 207 11.28 -32.93 4.28
N PRO A 208 11.22 -32.23 5.43
CA PRO A 208 12.08 -32.57 6.56
C PRO A 208 11.84 -33.98 7.08
N GLU A 209 12.83 -34.54 7.78
CA GLU A 209 12.70 -35.87 8.39
C GLU A 209 11.48 -35.96 9.31
N ASN A 210 10.82 -37.12 9.30
CA ASN A 210 9.59 -37.40 10.08
C ASN A 210 8.39 -36.51 9.69
N ARG A 211 8.38 -35.98 8.47
CA ARG A 211 7.25 -35.28 7.86
C ARG A 211 6.75 -36.02 6.62
N SER A 212 5.50 -35.79 6.25
CA SER A 212 4.85 -36.51 5.14
C SER A 212 4.14 -35.61 4.13
N GLN A 213 3.95 -34.32 4.44
CA GLN A 213 3.23 -33.38 3.59
C GLN A 213 4.10 -32.15 3.28
N ALA A 214 3.82 -31.49 2.16
CA ALA A 214 4.39 -30.18 1.81
C ALA A 214 3.32 -29.33 1.13
N LYS A 215 2.19 -29.13 1.82
CA LYS A 215 1.09 -28.30 1.32
C LYS A 215 1.57 -26.85 1.15
N THR A 216 1.04 -26.16 0.15
CA THR A 216 1.34 -24.73 -0.10
C THR A 216 0.41 -23.79 0.66
N GLU A 217 -0.69 -24.31 1.19
CA GLU A 217 -1.72 -23.56 1.91
C GLU A 217 -2.28 -24.34 3.11
N ILE A 218 -2.86 -23.58 4.05
CA ILE A 218 -3.61 -24.03 5.23
C ILE A 218 -4.80 -23.05 5.41
N PRO A 219 -5.80 -23.34 6.27
CA PRO A 219 -6.97 -22.48 6.41
C PRO A 219 -6.61 -21.01 6.67
N GLY A 220 -7.07 -20.14 5.79
CA GLY A 220 -6.84 -18.69 5.84
C GLY A 220 -5.48 -18.21 5.33
N PHE A 221 -4.63 -19.11 4.81
CA PHE A 221 -3.41 -18.72 4.11
C PHE A 221 -3.75 -17.93 2.83
N PRO A 222 -3.09 -16.78 2.56
CA PRO A 222 -3.30 -16.03 1.33
C PRO A 222 -3.05 -16.84 0.07
N ARG A 223 -3.68 -16.43 -1.03
CA ARG A 223 -3.49 -17.07 -2.33
C ARG A 223 -2.01 -17.04 -2.74
N THR A 224 -1.50 -18.20 -3.15
CA THR A 224 -0.07 -18.42 -3.44
C THR A 224 0.34 -17.85 -4.80
N ASP A 225 -0.60 -17.69 -5.73
CA ASP A 225 -0.41 -17.11 -7.07
C ASP A 225 0.08 -15.64 -7.04
N ILE A 226 -0.16 -14.92 -5.94
CA ILE A 226 0.25 -13.51 -5.81
C ILE A 226 1.77 -13.37 -5.73
N THR A 227 2.47 -14.31 -5.08
CA THR A 227 3.90 -14.13 -4.76
C THR A 227 4.77 -15.38 -4.92
N HIS A 228 4.19 -16.56 -5.11
CA HIS A 228 4.89 -17.84 -5.05
C HIS A 228 5.70 -18.00 -3.74
N PRO A 229 5.03 -18.10 -2.57
CA PRO A 229 5.70 -18.12 -1.27
C PRO A 229 6.55 -19.36 -1.02
N ASN A 230 7.70 -19.16 -0.35
CA ASN A 230 8.61 -20.22 0.07
C ASN A 230 8.36 -20.65 1.51
N ILE A 231 7.17 -21.23 1.71
CA ILE A 231 6.78 -21.93 2.93
C ILE A 231 5.99 -23.19 2.56
N ARG A 232 6.21 -24.29 3.29
CA ARG A 232 5.46 -25.54 3.16
C ARG A 232 4.79 -25.91 4.47
N PHE A 233 3.66 -26.60 4.36
CA PHE A 233 2.82 -26.93 5.49
C PHE A 233 2.58 -28.42 5.62
N GLN A 234 2.47 -28.89 6.86
CA GLN A 234 1.82 -30.15 7.19
C GLN A 234 0.64 -29.89 8.12
N GLN A 235 -0.49 -30.50 7.75
CA GLN A 235 -1.72 -30.51 8.51
C GLN A 235 -2.47 -31.80 8.18
N THR A 236 -2.21 -32.82 8.99
CA THR A 236 -2.82 -34.16 8.89
C THR A 236 -4.16 -34.22 9.60
N ARG A 237 -4.37 -33.38 10.63
CA ARG A 237 -5.67 -33.28 11.30
C ARG A 237 -6.66 -32.56 10.40
N THR A 238 -7.75 -33.24 10.05
CA THR A 238 -8.83 -32.65 9.25
C THR A 238 -9.39 -31.42 9.97
N PRO A 239 -9.38 -30.24 9.32
CA PRO A 239 -9.98 -29.05 9.87
C PRO A 239 -11.51 -29.15 9.82
N GLN A 240 -12.19 -28.39 10.68
CA GLN A 240 -13.62 -28.16 10.55
C GLN A 240 -13.95 -27.52 9.20
N ARG A 241 -15.19 -27.72 8.73
CA ARG A 241 -15.65 -27.16 7.45
C ARG A 241 -15.63 -25.63 7.46
N GLU A 242 -15.88 -25.04 8.62
CA GLU A 242 -15.80 -23.59 8.86
C GLU A 242 -14.70 -23.32 9.88
N MET A 243 -13.79 -22.42 9.52
CA MET A 243 -12.71 -21.92 10.37
C MET A 243 -12.78 -20.39 10.41
N ASN A 244 -12.54 -19.78 11.56
CA ASN A 244 -12.78 -18.37 11.81
C ASN A 244 -11.46 -17.71 12.24
N ARG A 245 -11.27 -16.45 11.84
CA ARG A 245 -10.22 -15.60 12.45
C ARG A 245 -10.64 -15.23 13.86
N VAL A 246 -9.65 -14.99 14.71
CA VAL A 246 -9.86 -14.53 16.10
C VAL A 246 -9.62 -13.03 16.27
N ASP A 247 -9.30 -12.33 15.18
CA ASP A 247 -9.24 -10.88 15.14
C ASP A 247 -10.63 -10.27 14.88
N GLN A 248 -10.71 -8.94 14.86
CA GLN A 248 -11.98 -8.22 14.65
C GLN A 248 -12.45 -8.18 13.18
N ASN A 249 -11.76 -8.86 12.25
CA ASN A 249 -12.17 -8.84 10.86
C ASN A 249 -13.37 -9.78 10.66
N PRO A 250 -14.46 -9.34 10.00
CA PRO A 250 -15.64 -10.15 9.75
C PRO A 250 -15.40 -11.17 8.61
N VAL A 251 -14.38 -12.02 8.76
CA VAL A 251 -13.96 -13.01 7.77
C VAL A 251 -13.91 -14.39 8.41
N LYS A 252 -14.60 -15.33 7.76
CA LYS A 252 -14.55 -16.76 7.99
C LYS A 252 -14.00 -17.47 6.77
N TYR A 253 -13.52 -18.68 6.96
CA TYR A 253 -12.95 -19.53 5.93
C TYR A 253 -13.80 -20.79 5.81
N HIS A 254 -14.39 -20.98 4.64
CA HIS A 254 -15.21 -22.15 4.31
C HIS A 254 -14.40 -23.10 3.44
N ARG A 255 -14.27 -24.35 3.87
CA ARG A 255 -13.70 -25.41 3.04
C ARG A 255 -14.64 -25.75 1.88
N GLU A 256 -14.10 -25.79 0.67
CA GLU A 256 -14.86 -26.24 -0.50
C GLU A 256 -15.22 -27.73 -0.41
N GLU A 257 -16.27 -28.15 -1.13
CA GLU A 257 -16.66 -29.57 -1.18
C GLU A 257 -15.77 -30.37 -2.15
N SER A 258 -15.30 -29.74 -3.23
CA SER A 258 -14.50 -30.37 -4.28
C SER A 258 -12.99 -30.28 -4.07
N SER A 259 -12.51 -29.43 -3.16
CA SER A 259 -11.09 -29.23 -2.88
C SER A 259 -10.84 -29.10 -1.37
N GLU A 260 -9.61 -29.36 -0.91
CA GLU A 260 -9.22 -29.07 0.48
C GLU A 260 -8.98 -27.57 0.75
N SER A 261 -9.19 -26.70 -0.25
CA SER A 261 -8.93 -25.27 -0.18
C SER A 261 -10.01 -24.53 0.62
N PHE A 262 -9.64 -23.37 1.15
CA PHE A 262 -10.49 -22.54 1.99
C PHE A 262 -10.78 -21.19 1.33
N LYS A 263 -12.06 -20.83 1.24
CA LYS A 263 -12.49 -19.54 0.70
C LYS A 263 -12.95 -18.57 1.79
N PRO A 264 -12.56 -17.29 1.71
CA PRO A 264 -13.06 -16.27 2.63
C PRO A 264 -14.54 -15.97 2.38
N VAL A 265 -15.31 -15.94 3.46
CA VAL A 265 -16.75 -15.64 3.51
C VAL A 265 -17.00 -14.63 4.64
N VAL A 266 -18.00 -13.77 4.47
CA VAL A 266 -18.33 -12.74 5.46
C VAL A 266 -18.92 -13.36 6.73
N ASP A 267 -18.34 -13.07 7.89
CA ASP A 267 -18.94 -13.42 9.17
C ASP A 267 -19.86 -12.32 9.70
N VAL A 268 -21.16 -12.54 9.56
CA VAL A 268 -22.17 -11.62 10.08
C VAL A 268 -22.15 -11.55 11.62
N LYS A 269 -21.68 -12.60 12.32
CA LYS A 269 -21.63 -12.62 13.80
C LYS A 269 -20.52 -11.73 14.36
N GLN A 270 -19.29 -11.83 13.84
CA GLN A 270 -18.16 -10.97 14.26
C GLN A 270 -18.30 -9.51 13.80
N GLY A 271 -18.95 -9.29 12.66
CA GLY A 271 -19.23 -7.95 12.13
C GLY A 271 -20.36 -7.20 12.87
N ALA A 272 -21.21 -7.93 13.59
CA ALA A 272 -22.22 -7.40 14.49
C ALA A 272 -21.63 -7.23 15.89
N THR A 273 -21.17 -6.02 16.23
CA THR A 273 -21.08 -5.63 17.65
C THR A 273 -22.45 -5.87 18.32
N LYS A 274 -22.50 -6.01 19.66
CA LYS A 274 -23.66 -6.43 20.52
C LYS A 274 -25.08 -5.99 20.11
N ASN A 275 -25.23 -4.99 19.23
CA ASN A 275 -26.48 -4.50 18.63
C ASN A 275 -26.53 -4.74 17.11
N GLY A 276 -26.57 -6.01 16.67
CA GLY A 276 -26.45 -6.42 15.28
C GLY A 276 -27.21 -5.55 14.26
N SER A 277 -26.60 -5.41 13.08
CA SER A 277 -27.14 -4.71 11.89
C SER A 277 -27.35 -3.18 11.99
N ARG A 278 -27.01 -2.52 13.11
CA ARG A 278 -27.13 -1.05 13.19
C ARG A 278 -26.03 -0.37 12.37
N ARG A 279 -26.45 0.53 11.47
CA ARG A 279 -25.55 1.43 10.75
C ARG A 279 -24.94 2.43 11.73
N GLU A 280 -23.62 2.54 11.75
CA GLU A 280 -22.89 3.45 12.64
C GLU A 280 -22.22 4.60 11.85
N TRP A 281 -21.82 5.66 12.56
CA TRP A 281 -21.09 6.81 11.99
C TRP A 281 -19.57 6.60 12.00
N ASN A 282 -19.01 6.28 13.18
CA ASN A 282 -17.57 6.09 13.41
C ASN A 282 -16.67 7.20 12.85
N TRP A 283 -17.09 8.46 12.96
CA TRP A 283 -16.37 9.64 12.41
C TRP A 283 -14.94 9.78 12.89
N LYS A 284 -14.68 9.57 14.18
CA LYS A 284 -13.33 9.67 14.76
C LYS A 284 -12.35 8.72 14.06
N LYS A 285 -12.79 7.49 13.75
CA LYS A 285 -11.97 6.49 13.05
C LYS A 285 -11.88 6.76 11.55
N LEU A 286 -12.98 7.20 10.94
CA LEU A 286 -13.05 7.48 9.52
C LEU A 286 -12.17 8.68 9.10
N LEU A 287 -12.23 9.77 9.87
CA LEU A 287 -11.53 11.04 9.58
C LEU A 287 -10.32 11.30 10.46
N GLY A 288 -9.99 10.41 11.40
CA GLY A 288 -8.80 10.49 12.25
C GLY A 288 -7.69 9.52 11.84
N SER A 289 -7.79 8.91 10.66
CA SER A 289 -6.80 7.94 10.19
C SER A 289 -5.52 8.63 9.70
N HIS A 290 -4.40 7.90 9.77
CA HIS A 290 -3.12 8.28 9.18
C HIS A 290 -3.25 8.63 7.68
N GLU A 291 -4.23 8.03 7.02
CA GLU A 291 -4.51 8.16 5.59
C GLU A 291 -5.07 9.53 5.18
N ASN A 292 -5.34 10.44 6.13
CA ASN A 292 -5.74 11.82 5.86
C ASN A 292 -4.76 12.57 4.94
N ALA A 293 -3.47 12.28 5.03
CA ALA A 293 -2.47 12.85 4.12
C ALA A 293 -2.72 12.41 2.67
N HIS A 294 -3.04 11.14 2.45
CA HIS A 294 -3.38 10.59 1.13
C HIS A 294 -4.70 11.15 0.61
N ILE A 295 -5.70 11.36 1.46
CA ILE A 295 -6.96 12.03 1.09
C ILE A 295 -6.68 13.45 0.59
N ALA A 296 -5.94 14.25 1.36
CA ALA A 296 -5.60 15.63 1.00
C ALA A 296 -4.80 15.69 -0.31
N PHE A 297 -3.78 14.84 -0.46
CA PHE A 297 -2.98 14.76 -1.67
C PHE A 297 -3.80 14.37 -2.89
N THR A 298 -4.52 13.25 -2.82
CA THR A 298 -5.24 12.70 -3.99
C THR A 298 -6.33 13.65 -4.47
N LEU A 299 -7.12 14.26 -3.57
CA LEU A 299 -8.14 15.23 -3.94
C LEU A 299 -7.52 16.49 -4.57
N SER A 300 -6.44 17.01 -3.99
CA SER A 300 -5.75 18.20 -4.52
C SER A 300 -5.16 17.93 -5.89
N ALA A 301 -4.41 16.84 -6.05
CA ALA A 301 -3.77 16.47 -7.31
C ALA A 301 -4.81 16.21 -8.41
N GLN A 302 -5.87 15.44 -8.13
CA GLN A 302 -6.94 15.15 -9.09
C GLN A 302 -7.66 16.43 -9.54
N THR A 303 -7.99 17.31 -8.59
CA THR A 303 -8.64 18.59 -8.87
C THR A 303 -7.78 19.46 -9.78
N VAL A 304 -6.49 19.64 -9.44
CA VAL A 304 -5.59 20.52 -10.18
C VAL A 304 -5.22 19.94 -11.54
N MET A 305 -4.96 18.64 -11.64
CA MET A 305 -4.68 17.96 -12.92
C MET A 305 -5.86 18.10 -13.89
N ALA A 306 -7.08 17.83 -13.43
CA ALA A 306 -8.25 17.99 -14.29
C ALA A 306 -8.52 19.45 -14.65
N ALA A 307 -8.46 20.38 -13.68
CA ALA A 307 -8.63 21.81 -13.95
C ALA A 307 -7.63 22.29 -15.01
N PHE A 308 -6.36 21.89 -14.91
CA PHE A 308 -5.35 22.22 -15.90
C PHE A 308 -5.63 21.61 -17.28
N LEU A 309 -6.00 20.33 -17.36
CA LEU A 309 -6.32 19.67 -18.63
C LEU A 309 -7.55 20.27 -19.31
N ILE A 310 -8.59 20.60 -18.53
CA ILE A 310 -9.79 21.29 -19.02
C ILE A 310 -9.43 22.67 -19.53
N LEU A 311 -8.64 23.45 -18.79
CA LEU A 311 -8.15 24.75 -19.26
C LEU A 311 -7.33 24.62 -20.54
N PHE A 312 -6.41 23.66 -20.60
CA PHE A 312 -5.57 23.45 -21.78
C PHE A 312 -6.38 23.11 -23.03
N SER A 313 -7.59 22.54 -22.87
CA SER A 313 -8.51 22.29 -23.99
C SER A 313 -8.99 23.55 -24.71
N GLY A 314 -8.80 24.75 -24.12
CA GLY A 314 -9.12 26.04 -24.75
C GLY A 314 -8.42 26.31 -26.08
N HIS A 315 -7.36 25.58 -26.42
CA HIS A 315 -6.76 25.65 -27.75
C HIS A 315 -7.68 25.09 -28.86
N TRP A 316 -8.66 24.26 -28.50
CA TRP A 316 -9.59 23.61 -29.42
C TRP A 316 -11.06 23.95 -29.17
N PHE A 317 -11.40 24.44 -27.97
CA PHE A 317 -12.79 24.68 -27.55
C PHE A 317 -12.99 26.13 -27.09
N GLU A 318 -13.86 26.85 -27.80
CA GLU A 318 -14.09 28.28 -27.59
C GLU A 318 -14.45 28.67 -26.14
N PRO A 319 -15.36 27.97 -25.42
CA PRO A 319 -15.71 28.39 -24.06
C PRO A 319 -14.53 28.39 -23.09
N MET A 320 -13.58 27.46 -23.28
CA MET A 320 -12.34 27.43 -22.50
C MET A 320 -11.34 28.48 -22.99
N ALA A 321 -11.32 28.81 -24.28
CA ALA A 321 -10.53 29.92 -24.82
C ALA A 321 -10.97 31.25 -24.20
N SER A 322 -12.29 31.48 -24.03
CA SER A 322 -12.80 32.69 -23.38
C SER A 322 -12.36 32.77 -21.91
N PHE A 323 -12.29 31.63 -21.20
CA PHE A 323 -11.72 31.60 -19.85
C PHE A 323 -10.23 31.97 -19.85
N GLN A 324 -9.43 31.38 -20.76
CA GLN A 324 -7.98 31.65 -20.84
C GLN A 324 -7.68 33.13 -21.12
N ALA A 325 -8.53 33.80 -21.90
CA ALA A 325 -8.41 35.23 -22.21
C ALA A 325 -8.92 36.15 -21.07
N SER A 326 -9.53 35.59 -20.02
CA SER A 326 -10.16 36.36 -18.95
C SER A 326 -9.19 36.73 -17.81
N SER A 327 -9.63 37.67 -16.97
CA SER A 327 -8.95 38.05 -15.72
C SER A 327 -8.84 36.91 -14.70
N ALA A 328 -9.62 35.82 -14.87
CA ALA A 328 -9.60 34.66 -13.97
C ALA A 328 -8.38 33.75 -14.18
N MET A 329 -7.68 33.84 -15.32
CA MET A 329 -6.66 32.87 -15.72
C MET A 329 -5.46 32.82 -14.76
N LEU A 330 -4.80 33.95 -14.50
CA LEU A 330 -3.64 34.00 -13.60
C LEU A 330 -3.99 33.64 -12.15
N PRO A 331 -5.09 34.15 -11.56
CA PRO A 331 -5.56 33.70 -10.25
C PRO A 331 -5.85 32.20 -10.19
N ALA A 332 -6.47 31.62 -11.21
CA ALA A 332 -6.75 30.19 -11.25
C ALA A 332 -5.46 29.36 -11.24
N LEU A 333 -4.43 29.76 -11.99
CA LEU A 333 -3.10 29.14 -11.99
C LEU A 333 -2.42 29.22 -10.62
N LEU A 334 -2.54 30.36 -9.93
CA LEU A 334 -2.00 30.53 -8.58
C LEU A 334 -2.71 29.64 -7.56
N VAL A 335 -4.04 29.55 -7.62
CA VAL A 335 -4.82 28.65 -6.76
C VAL A 335 -4.49 27.19 -7.04
N MET A 336 -4.37 26.80 -8.30
CA MET A 336 -3.94 25.47 -8.71
C MET A 336 -2.54 25.12 -8.18
N PHE A 337 -1.59 26.04 -8.32
CA PHE A 337 -0.24 25.88 -7.78
C PHE A 337 -0.27 25.70 -6.27
N ALA A 338 -0.93 26.60 -5.52
CA ALA A 338 -1.03 26.54 -4.07
C ALA A 338 -1.69 25.25 -3.56
N LEU A 339 -2.79 24.83 -4.21
CA LEU A 339 -3.50 23.60 -3.86
C LEU A 339 -2.64 22.36 -4.12
N MET A 340 -1.93 22.32 -5.24
CA MET A 340 -1.01 21.23 -5.55
C MET A 340 0.17 21.18 -4.58
N SER A 341 0.76 22.34 -4.24
CA SER A 341 1.83 22.43 -3.25
C SER A 341 1.37 21.94 -1.87
N PHE A 342 0.15 22.30 -1.44
CA PHE A 342 -0.44 21.78 -0.20
C PHE A 342 -0.59 20.26 -0.23
N GLY A 343 -1.13 19.70 -1.32
CA GLY A 343 -1.25 18.26 -1.49
C GLY A 343 0.10 17.54 -1.41
N LEU A 344 1.11 18.04 -2.13
CA LEU A 344 2.47 17.50 -2.12
C LEU A 344 3.15 17.64 -0.75
N PHE A 345 2.92 18.73 -0.03
CA PHE A 345 3.43 18.91 1.32
C PHE A 345 2.83 17.87 2.26
N LYS A 346 1.50 17.69 2.25
CA LYS A 346 0.82 16.67 3.05
C LYS A 346 1.30 15.26 2.72
N LEU A 347 1.50 14.95 1.43
CA LEU A 347 2.09 13.69 1.00
C LEU A 347 3.51 13.53 1.54
N ASN A 348 4.40 14.51 1.42
CA ASN A 348 5.77 14.30 1.89
C ASN A 348 5.86 14.15 3.41
N MET A 349 5.02 14.86 4.17
CA MET A 349 5.06 14.83 5.63
C MET A 349 4.43 13.58 6.27
N HIS A 350 3.81 12.67 5.49
CA HIS A 350 3.37 11.37 6.02
C HIS A 350 4.48 10.32 6.03
N LEU A 351 5.58 10.58 5.32
CA LEU A 351 6.69 9.63 5.19
C LEU A 351 7.45 9.55 6.52
N GLY A 352 7.90 8.35 6.89
CA GLY A 352 8.70 8.17 8.11
C GLY A 352 10.05 8.91 8.09
N LYS A 353 10.65 9.15 6.91
CA LYS A 353 11.85 10.01 6.74
C LYS A 353 11.66 10.95 5.56
N PRO A 354 10.97 12.09 5.73
CA PRO A 354 10.54 12.94 4.62
C PRO A 354 11.72 13.58 3.85
N HIS A 355 12.85 13.83 4.51
CA HIS A 355 14.08 14.33 3.89
C HIS A 355 14.73 13.35 2.91
N ARG A 356 14.35 12.06 2.95
CA ARG A 356 14.81 11.02 2.02
C ARG A 356 13.86 10.81 0.82
N PHE A 357 12.84 11.66 0.64
CA PHE A 357 11.85 11.53 -0.45
C PHE A 357 12.46 11.41 -1.86
N TYR A 358 13.56 12.10 -2.12
CA TYR A 358 14.25 12.05 -3.43
C TYR A 358 14.67 10.64 -3.85
N ARG A 359 14.74 9.68 -2.92
CA ARG A 359 15.00 8.26 -3.21
C ARG A 359 13.82 7.55 -3.85
N GLY A 360 12.62 8.14 -3.79
CA GLY A 360 11.40 7.59 -4.37
C GLY A 360 11.47 7.40 -5.90
N PHE A 361 12.45 7.99 -6.56
CA PHE A 361 12.68 7.85 -8.00
C PHE A 361 13.53 6.61 -8.37
N TYR A 362 14.10 5.86 -7.42
CA TYR A 362 15.10 4.83 -7.74
C TYR A 362 14.53 3.60 -8.45
N ASN A 363 13.24 3.31 -8.35
CA ASN A 363 12.63 2.12 -8.93
C ASN A 363 11.60 2.41 -10.02
N LEU A 364 11.87 3.33 -10.96
CA LEU A 364 10.94 3.64 -12.06
C LEU A 364 10.60 2.43 -12.93
N ARG A 365 11.50 1.43 -13.02
CA ARG A 365 11.27 0.24 -13.83
C ARG A 365 10.14 -0.64 -13.29
N HIS A 366 9.97 -0.76 -11.96
CA HIS A 366 9.02 -1.71 -11.38
C HIS A 366 7.97 -1.07 -10.45
N SER A 367 8.35 -0.03 -9.69
CA SER A 367 7.47 0.53 -8.67
C SER A 367 6.43 1.47 -9.27
N PRO A 368 5.11 1.20 -9.07
CA PRO A 368 4.07 2.15 -9.44
C PRO A 368 4.20 3.46 -8.65
N VAL A 369 4.68 3.41 -7.41
CA VAL A 369 4.92 4.59 -6.56
C VAL A 369 6.00 5.48 -7.18
N SER A 370 7.13 4.91 -7.62
CA SER A 370 8.17 5.71 -8.31
C SER A 370 7.64 6.39 -9.57
N ARG A 371 6.80 5.69 -10.34
CA ARG A 371 6.22 6.22 -11.59
C ARG A 371 5.17 7.30 -11.34
N GLU A 372 4.35 7.14 -10.30
CA GLU A 372 3.45 8.20 -9.83
C GLU A 372 4.27 9.44 -9.42
N ILE A 373 5.30 9.26 -8.58
CA ILE A 373 6.18 10.35 -8.15
C ILE A 373 6.76 11.09 -9.36
N ALA A 374 7.24 10.38 -10.37
CA ALA A 374 7.76 10.98 -11.60
C ALA A 374 6.69 11.75 -12.38
N GLY A 375 5.52 11.16 -12.61
CA GLY A 375 4.43 11.80 -13.35
C GLY A 375 3.88 13.04 -12.65
N VAL A 376 3.64 12.94 -11.35
CA VAL A 376 3.17 14.05 -10.51
C VAL A 376 4.22 15.17 -10.44
N SER A 377 5.51 14.84 -10.35
CA SER A 377 6.60 15.83 -10.37
C SER A 377 6.72 16.53 -11.72
N ALA A 378 6.57 15.78 -12.83
CA ALA A 378 6.51 16.36 -14.17
C ALA A 378 5.31 17.29 -14.30
N PHE A 379 4.12 16.89 -13.83
CA PHE A 379 2.93 17.73 -13.80
C PHE A 379 3.16 19.03 -13.03
N TYR A 380 3.67 18.94 -11.79
CA TYR A 380 3.92 20.10 -10.95
C TYR A 380 4.95 21.06 -11.55
N THR A 381 6.02 20.51 -12.15
CA THR A 381 7.03 21.29 -12.88
C THR A 381 6.42 21.99 -14.10
N GLY A 382 5.59 21.27 -14.86
CA GLY A 382 4.84 21.79 -15.99
C GLY A 382 3.90 22.94 -15.58
N LEU A 383 3.10 22.73 -14.53
CA LEU A 383 2.19 23.75 -13.99
C LEU A 383 2.95 24.99 -13.52
N MET A 384 4.04 24.81 -12.77
CA MET A 384 4.86 25.91 -12.28
C MET A 384 5.48 26.72 -13.43
N GLY A 385 6.09 26.04 -14.41
CA GLY A 385 6.66 26.70 -15.58
C GLY A 385 5.61 27.40 -16.44
N TYR A 386 4.48 26.75 -16.71
CA TYR A 386 3.35 27.35 -17.44
C TYR A 386 2.85 28.62 -16.74
N SER A 387 2.67 28.56 -15.42
CA SER A 387 2.22 29.70 -14.61
C SER A 387 3.23 30.83 -14.60
N PHE A 388 4.53 30.51 -14.50
CA PHE A 388 5.61 31.49 -14.53
C PHE A 388 5.67 32.24 -15.86
N PHE A 389 5.66 31.53 -16.99
CA PHE A 389 5.72 32.17 -18.30
C PHE A 389 4.42 32.89 -18.68
N ALA A 390 3.27 32.43 -18.19
CA ALA A 390 1.99 33.15 -18.31
C ALA A 390 2.06 34.52 -17.58
N LEU A 391 2.59 34.53 -16.35
CA LEU A 391 2.79 35.76 -15.58
C LEU A 391 3.83 36.68 -16.21
N LEU A 392 4.96 36.14 -16.67
CA LEU A 392 6.01 36.93 -17.29
C LEU A 392 5.52 37.59 -18.59
N GLY A 393 4.77 36.85 -19.41
CA GLY A 393 4.17 37.37 -20.64
C GLY A 393 3.12 38.45 -20.40
N SER A 394 2.40 38.41 -19.26
CA SER A 394 1.43 39.45 -18.91
C SER A 394 2.08 40.75 -18.42
N ILE A 395 3.23 40.66 -17.74
CA ILE A 395 3.98 41.83 -17.25
C ILE A 395 4.84 42.45 -18.36
N TYR A 396 5.52 41.62 -19.16
CA TYR A 396 6.49 42.06 -20.16
C TYR A 396 6.05 41.67 -21.57
N THR A 397 5.08 42.40 -22.10
CA THR A 397 4.46 42.14 -23.43
C THR A 397 5.47 42.12 -24.59
N SER A 398 6.58 42.85 -24.48
CA SER A 398 7.68 42.86 -25.47
C SER A 398 8.42 41.52 -25.61
N TYR A 399 8.30 40.60 -24.64
CA TYR A 399 8.96 39.29 -24.64
C TYR A 399 8.02 38.13 -24.98
N THR A 400 6.77 38.41 -25.36
CA THR A 400 5.74 37.39 -25.67
C THR A 400 6.20 36.35 -26.69
N ASN A 401 6.93 36.76 -27.73
CA ASN A 401 7.52 35.86 -28.73
C ASN A 401 8.50 34.83 -28.14
N PHE A 402 9.14 35.16 -27.01
CA PHE A 402 10.05 34.27 -26.28
C PHE A 402 9.33 33.45 -25.20
N THR A 403 8.37 34.06 -24.47
CA THR A 403 7.68 33.39 -23.36
C THR A 403 6.64 32.37 -23.83
N GLN A 404 5.96 32.61 -24.95
CA GLN A 404 4.88 31.74 -25.43
C GLN A 404 5.36 30.33 -25.83
N PRO A 405 6.47 30.13 -26.59
CA PRO A 405 6.98 28.80 -26.86
C PRO A 405 7.37 28.02 -25.60
N LEU A 406 7.98 28.71 -24.62
CA LEU A 406 8.34 28.10 -23.33
C LEU A 406 7.10 27.73 -22.52
N GLN A 407 6.09 28.62 -22.48
CA GLN A 407 4.81 28.34 -21.85
C GLN A 407 4.17 27.07 -22.45
N MET A 408 4.18 26.93 -23.78
CA MET A 408 3.64 25.75 -24.46
C MET A 408 4.44 24.47 -24.17
N LEU A 409 5.77 24.56 -24.10
CA LEU A 409 6.62 23.45 -23.68
C LEU A 409 6.24 22.94 -22.28
N PHE A 410 6.10 23.85 -21.32
CA PHE A 410 5.70 23.50 -19.96
C PHE A 410 4.24 23.00 -19.89
N ALA A 411 3.35 23.49 -20.75
CA ALA A 411 2.02 22.94 -20.91
C ALA A 411 2.06 21.48 -21.38
N ALA A 412 2.90 21.16 -22.37
CA ALA A 412 3.07 19.79 -22.84
C ALA A 412 3.62 18.87 -21.74
N ILE A 413 4.61 19.33 -20.98
CA ILE A 413 5.14 18.60 -19.81
C ILE A 413 4.04 18.36 -18.77
N ALA A 414 3.20 19.38 -18.50
CA ALA A 414 2.08 19.25 -17.58
C ALA A 414 1.05 18.23 -18.07
N VAL A 415 0.62 18.31 -19.33
CA VAL A 415 -0.36 17.37 -19.91
C VAL A 415 0.15 15.93 -19.85
N LEU A 416 1.39 15.69 -20.28
CA LEU A 416 2.02 14.37 -20.22
C LEU A 416 2.17 13.89 -18.76
N GLY A 417 2.57 14.78 -17.86
CA GLY A 417 2.68 14.50 -16.43
C GLY A 417 1.33 14.16 -15.78
N ALA A 418 0.26 14.87 -16.13
CA ALA A 418 -1.09 14.60 -15.63
C ALA A 418 -1.60 13.24 -16.12
N GLY A 419 -1.38 12.90 -17.39
CA GLY A 419 -1.75 11.60 -17.95
C GLY A 419 -0.97 10.45 -17.31
N PHE A 420 0.37 10.55 -17.27
CA PHE A 420 1.24 9.51 -16.70
C PHE A 420 1.08 9.39 -15.18
N GLY A 421 1.11 10.51 -14.47
CA GLY A 421 0.91 10.58 -13.02
C GLY A 421 -0.47 10.08 -12.61
N GLY A 422 -1.54 10.57 -13.25
CA GLY A 422 -2.91 10.13 -12.99
C GLY A 422 -3.12 8.64 -13.24
N TYR A 423 -2.49 8.07 -14.28
CA TYR A 423 -2.53 6.62 -14.52
C TYR A 423 -1.87 5.83 -13.39
N PHE A 424 -0.71 6.27 -12.90
CA PHE A 424 -0.02 5.58 -11.79
C PHE A 424 -0.64 5.83 -10.42
N MET A 425 -1.34 6.96 -10.20
CA MET A 425 -2.22 7.17 -9.05
C MET A 425 -3.27 6.06 -8.96
N TYR A 426 -3.86 5.65 -10.08
CA TYR A 426 -4.77 4.49 -10.14
C TYR A 426 -4.02 3.17 -9.94
N LYS A 427 -2.92 2.97 -10.68
CA LYS A 427 -2.20 1.69 -10.70
C LYS A 427 -1.63 1.32 -9.32
N LEU A 428 -1.28 2.31 -8.50
CA LEU A 428 -0.85 2.13 -7.11
C LEU A 428 -1.87 1.34 -6.27
N TYR A 429 -3.16 1.47 -6.55
CA TYR A 429 -4.22 0.77 -5.81
C TYR A 429 -4.63 -0.57 -6.44
N ARG A 430 -4.02 -0.98 -7.55
CA ARG A 430 -4.24 -2.30 -8.16
C ARG A 430 -3.40 -3.37 -7.47
N ILE A 431 -3.73 -3.62 -6.21
CA ILE A 431 -3.01 -4.53 -5.30
C ILE A 431 -3.83 -5.79 -5.07
N GLU A 432 -3.38 -6.94 -5.57
CA GLU A 432 -4.11 -8.21 -5.42
C GLU A 432 -4.38 -8.62 -3.97
N ALA A 433 -3.46 -8.29 -3.05
CA ALA A 433 -3.62 -8.51 -1.61
C ALA A 433 -4.64 -7.55 -0.93
N ARG A 434 -5.28 -6.66 -1.69
CA ARG A 434 -6.29 -5.69 -1.24
C ARG A 434 -7.49 -5.74 -2.21
N PRO A 435 -8.35 -6.79 -2.15
CA PRO A 435 -9.42 -6.97 -3.13
C PRO A 435 -10.38 -5.79 -3.26
N PHE A 436 -10.63 -5.08 -2.15
CA PHE A 436 -11.45 -3.85 -2.15
C PHE A 436 -10.88 -2.76 -3.08
N TRP A 437 -9.55 -2.59 -3.16
CA TRP A 437 -8.93 -1.60 -4.05
C TRP A 437 -8.69 -2.12 -5.47
N ASN A 438 -8.47 -3.43 -5.62
CA ASN A 438 -8.06 -4.07 -6.87
C ASN A 438 -9.20 -4.26 -7.87
N HIS A 439 -9.84 -3.16 -8.26
CA HIS A 439 -10.99 -3.19 -9.15
C HIS A 439 -10.99 -1.96 -10.07
N TRP A 440 -11.69 -2.05 -11.20
CA TRP A 440 -11.69 -1.00 -12.22
C TRP A 440 -12.38 0.29 -11.72
N TYR A 441 -13.33 0.16 -10.78
CA TYR A 441 -14.03 1.29 -10.16
C TYR A 441 -13.05 2.30 -9.54
N THR A 442 -11.87 1.87 -9.09
CA THR A 442 -10.86 2.77 -8.51
C THR A 442 -10.46 3.84 -9.55
N ALA A 443 -10.25 3.44 -10.81
CA ALA A 443 -10.00 4.38 -11.90
C ALA A 443 -11.21 5.27 -12.14
N ALA A 444 -12.41 4.69 -12.19
CA ALA A 444 -13.65 5.42 -12.42
C ALA A 444 -13.86 6.52 -11.38
N SER A 445 -13.67 6.19 -10.10
CA SER A 445 -13.83 7.14 -9.02
C SER A 445 -12.79 8.26 -9.05
N PHE A 446 -11.55 7.93 -9.41
CA PHE A 446 -10.47 8.92 -9.49
C PHE A 446 -10.74 9.91 -10.63
N CYS A 447 -11.13 9.41 -11.81
CA CYS A 447 -11.51 10.25 -12.95
C CYS A 447 -12.77 11.09 -12.66
N ALA A 448 -13.78 10.50 -12.01
CA ALA A 448 -15.01 11.20 -11.63
C ALA A 448 -14.73 12.35 -10.65
N THR A 449 -13.94 12.09 -9.61
CA THR A 449 -13.51 13.12 -8.65
C THR A 449 -12.75 14.25 -9.35
N ALA A 450 -11.79 13.89 -10.20
CA ALA A 450 -10.98 14.85 -10.95
C ALA A 450 -11.87 15.75 -11.82
N LEU A 451 -12.77 15.16 -12.61
CA LEU A 451 -13.68 15.89 -13.49
C LEU A 451 -14.61 16.82 -12.69
N THR A 452 -15.27 16.31 -11.64
CA THR A 452 -16.20 17.09 -10.83
C THR A 452 -15.50 18.26 -10.13
N LEU A 453 -14.44 18.00 -9.35
CA LEU A 453 -13.79 19.05 -8.56
C LEU A 453 -12.97 20.01 -9.43
N GLY A 454 -12.34 19.51 -10.50
CA GLY A 454 -11.61 20.34 -11.46
C GLY A 454 -12.51 21.33 -12.17
N SER A 455 -13.67 20.88 -12.68
CA SER A 455 -14.65 21.78 -13.32
C SER A 455 -15.26 22.78 -12.35
N LEU A 456 -15.53 22.39 -11.10
CA LEU A 456 -16.04 23.30 -10.06
C LEU A 456 -15.02 24.37 -9.68
N LEU A 457 -13.73 24.03 -9.59
CA LEU A 457 -12.67 25.00 -9.34
C LEU A 457 -12.66 26.09 -10.42
N LEU A 458 -12.72 25.70 -11.70
CA LEU A 458 -12.76 26.66 -12.81
C LEU A 458 -14.03 27.50 -12.79
N ALA A 459 -15.18 26.90 -12.49
CA ALA A 459 -16.45 27.63 -12.43
C ALA A 459 -16.44 28.68 -11.32
N LEU A 460 -15.92 28.35 -10.14
CA LEU A 460 -15.78 29.29 -9.03
C LEU A 460 -14.81 30.43 -9.39
N MET A 461 -13.69 30.13 -10.06
CA MET A 461 -12.77 31.17 -10.54
C MET A 461 -13.42 32.08 -11.58
N ALA A 462 -14.17 31.53 -12.54
CA ALA A 462 -14.90 32.33 -13.52
C ALA A 462 -15.93 33.25 -12.85
N LEU A 463 -16.63 32.77 -11.83
CA LEU A 463 -17.63 33.56 -11.11
C LEU A 463 -16.99 34.67 -10.25
N VAL A 464 -15.94 34.35 -9.49
CA VAL A 464 -15.26 35.32 -8.62
C VAL A 464 -14.67 36.47 -9.42
N PHE A 465 -14.14 36.19 -10.61
CA PHE A 465 -13.52 37.20 -11.49
C PHE A 465 -14.47 37.74 -12.56
N SER A 466 -15.77 37.45 -12.45
CA SER A 466 -16.81 37.96 -13.37
C SER A 466 -16.55 37.62 -14.85
N SER A 467 -15.97 36.45 -15.12
CA SER A 467 -15.69 35.95 -16.48
C SER A 467 -16.58 34.77 -16.89
N MET A 468 -17.60 34.44 -16.10
CA MET A 468 -18.55 33.38 -16.42
C MET A 468 -19.46 33.79 -17.59
N THR A 469 -19.34 33.10 -18.72
CA THR A 469 -20.30 33.15 -19.83
C THR A 469 -21.31 32.00 -19.73
N ALA A 470 -22.46 32.10 -20.41
CA ALA A 470 -23.45 31.04 -20.42
C ALA A 470 -22.89 29.72 -20.99
N SER A 471 -22.18 29.79 -22.12
CA SER A 471 -21.54 28.62 -22.75
C SER A 471 -20.50 27.96 -21.85
N LEU A 472 -19.66 28.76 -21.18
CA LEU A 472 -18.66 28.27 -20.23
C LEU A 472 -19.33 27.58 -19.04
N GLY A 473 -20.37 28.21 -18.48
CA GLY A 473 -21.13 27.68 -17.36
C GLY A 473 -21.79 26.35 -17.69
N GLU A 474 -22.43 26.25 -18.85
CA GLU A 474 -23.07 25.02 -19.35
C GLU A 474 -22.06 23.88 -19.54
N VAL A 475 -20.90 24.16 -20.18
CA VAL A 475 -19.86 23.14 -20.40
C VAL A 475 -19.31 22.63 -19.06
N LEU A 476 -18.89 23.52 -18.16
CA LEU A 476 -18.33 23.13 -16.87
C LEU A 476 -19.34 22.37 -16.03
N LEU A 477 -20.60 22.80 -16.02
CA LEU A 477 -21.65 22.14 -15.25
C LEU A 477 -22.03 20.78 -15.85
N THR A 478 -21.98 20.63 -17.18
CA THR A 478 -22.15 19.34 -17.85
C THR A 478 -21.04 18.36 -17.45
N MET A 479 -19.78 18.82 -17.42
CA MET A 479 -18.66 18.02 -16.94
C MET A 479 -18.85 17.58 -15.48
N VAL A 480 -19.33 18.49 -14.62
CA VAL A 480 -19.68 18.17 -13.23
C VAL A 480 -20.75 17.09 -13.15
N ALA A 481 -21.84 17.22 -13.91
CA ALA A 481 -22.93 16.25 -13.94
C ALA A 481 -22.45 14.88 -14.43
N ILE A 482 -21.62 14.83 -15.48
CA ILE A 482 -21.00 13.60 -15.98
C ILE A 482 -20.12 12.97 -14.91
N GLY A 483 -19.27 13.75 -14.24
CA GLY A 483 -18.41 13.24 -13.15
C GLY A 483 -19.23 12.64 -12.00
N LEU A 484 -20.29 13.32 -11.56
CA LEU A 484 -21.17 12.85 -10.49
C LEU A 484 -21.93 11.57 -10.88
N LEU A 485 -22.44 11.49 -12.11
CA LEU A 485 -23.09 10.30 -12.64
C LEU A 485 -22.10 9.12 -12.73
N PHE A 486 -20.86 9.40 -13.15
CA PHE A 486 -19.82 8.39 -13.27
C PHE A 486 -19.37 7.85 -11.89
N GLU A 487 -19.25 8.70 -10.88
CA GLU A 487 -19.00 8.27 -9.49
C GLU A 487 -20.15 7.38 -8.98
N LEU A 488 -21.41 7.79 -9.15
CA LEU A 488 -22.58 7.03 -8.70
C LEU A 488 -22.66 5.65 -9.36
N THR A 489 -22.46 5.58 -10.68
CA THR A 489 -22.49 4.32 -11.44
C THR A 489 -21.30 3.43 -11.08
N GLY A 490 -20.11 4.01 -10.93
CA GLY A 490 -18.89 3.30 -10.48
C GLY A 490 -19.04 2.70 -9.08
N LEU A 491 -19.55 3.47 -8.11
CA LEU A 491 -19.82 3.00 -6.75
C LEU A 491 -20.89 1.91 -6.72
N GLY A 492 -21.94 2.04 -7.54
CA GLY A 492 -22.98 1.02 -7.68
C GLY A 492 -22.42 -0.30 -8.26
N GLY A 493 -21.59 -0.21 -9.30
CA GLY A 493 -20.92 -1.36 -9.89
C GLY A 493 -19.95 -2.03 -8.92
N HIS A 494 -19.20 -1.24 -8.15
CA HIS A 494 -18.29 -1.75 -7.12
C HIS A 494 -19.04 -2.51 -6.01
N ALA A 495 -20.12 -1.92 -5.48
CA ALA A 495 -20.92 -2.55 -4.44
C ALA A 495 -21.49 -3.91 -4.89
N ARG A 496 -21.99 -4.00 -6.13
CA ARG A 496 -22.50 -5.26 -6.69
C ARG A 496 -21.38 -6.31 -6.83
N SER A 497 -20.23 -5.93 -7.36
CA SER A 497 -19.09 -6.84 -7.53
C SER A 497 -18.61 -7.42 -6.19
N LEU A 498 -18.42 -6.56 -5.18
CA LEU A 498 -17.95 -7.02 -3.87
C LEU A 498 -18.94 -7.97 -3.19
N GLN A 499 -20.24 -7.69 -3.28
CA GLN A 499 -21.29 -8.55 -2.70
C GLN A 499 -21.32 -9.95 -3.33
N SER A 500 -21.00 -10.06 -4.62
CA SER A 500 -20.95 -11.34 -5.33
C SER A 500 -19.64 -12.12 -5.14
N SER A 501 -18.63 -11.53 -4.52
CA SER A 501 -17.29 -12.13 -4.42
C SER A 501 -17.12 -12.96 -3.14
N SER A 502 -16.45 -14.11 -3.25
CA SER A 502 -15.91 -14.86 -2.11
C SER A 502 -14.48 -14.40 -1.81
N SER A 503 -14.34 -13.15 -1.35
CA SER A 503 -13.05 -12.49 -1.07
C SER A 503 -13.12 -11.60 0.17
N GLU A 504 -11.98 -11.16 0.71
CA GLU A 504 -11.93 -10.13 1.76
C GLU A 504 -12.55 -8.79 1.31
N GLY A 505 -12.72 -8.59 0.00
CA GLY A 505 -13.48 -7.48 -0.55
C GLY A 505 -14.95 -7.48 -0.13
N ALA A 506 -15.58 -8.65 -0.03
CA ALA A 506 -16.96 -8.77 0.46
C ALA A 506 -17.06 -8.36 1.94
N ALA A 507 -16.08 -8.74 2.75
CA ALA A 507 -15.99 -8.35 4.15
C ALA A 507 -15.72 -6.83 4.31
N SER A 508 -14.93 -6.24 3.41
CA SER A 508 -14.73 -4.78 3.33
C SER A 508 -16.04 -4.05 3.01
N PHE A 509 -16.82 -4.56 2.05
CA PHE A 509 -18.15 -4.04 1.74
C PHE A 509 -19.10 -4.15 2.95
N TYR A 510 -19.06 -5.28 3.65
CA TYR A 510 -19.85 -5.48 4.86
C TYR A 510 -19.52 -4.41 5.93
N LEU A 511 -18.23 -4.14 6.20
CA LEU A 511 -17.83 -3.06 7.12
C LEU A 511 -18.30 -1.69 6.66
N GLN A 512 -18.20 -1.42 5.36
CA GLN A 512 -18.68 -0.17 4.76
C GLN A 512 -20.18 0.03 4.95
N ALA A 513 -20.98 -1.04 4.82
CA ALA A 513 -22.44 -0.99 4.94
C ALA A 513 -22.95 -1.00 6.40
N THR A 514 -22.11 -1.42 7.35
CA THR A 514 -22.48 -1.59 8.77
C THR A 514 -21.75 -0.59 9.66
N ARG A 515 -20.49 -0.85 10.03
CA ARG A 515 -19.65 -0.02 10.90
C ARG A 515 -19.52 1.42 10.41
N TYR A 516 -19.51 1.65 9.10
CA TYR A 516 -19.52 3.00 8.51
C TYR A 516 -20.80 3.30 7.74
N GLY A 517 -21.87 2.55 8.01
CA GLY A 517 -23.09 2.55 7.22
C GLY A 517 -23.75 3.93 7.11
N LYS A 518 -23.72 4.77 8.16
CA LYS A 518 -24.29 6.12 8.09
C LYS A 518 -23.45 7.05 7.22
N ALA A 519 -22.12 6.97 7.30
CA ALA A 519 -21.22 7.72 6.43
C ALA A 519 -21.33 7.27 4.96
N TYR A 520 -21.41 5.95 4.72
CA TYR A 520 -21.67 5.36 3.42
C TYR A 520 -22.95 5.89 2.78
N TRP A 521 -24.05 5.95 3.56
CA TRP A 521 -25.32 6.51 3.11
C TRP A 521 -25.26 8.01 2.89
N LEU A 522 -24.69 8.78 3.83
CA LEU A 522 -24.53 10.23 3.68
C LEU A 522 -23.78 10.57 2.38
N ARG A 523 -22.68 9.89 2.08
CA ARG A 523 -21.93 10.09 0.84
C ARG A 523 -22.78 9.84 -0.41
N ASN A 524 -23.59 8.78 -0.43
CA ASN A 524 -24.48 8.51 -1.56
C ASN A 524 -25.59 9.56 -1.71
N VAL A 525 -26.19 9.97 -0.57
CA VAL A 525 -27.22 11.02 -0.56
C VAL A 525 -26.64 12.34 -1.07
N LEU A 526 -25.45 12.74 -0.61
CA LEU A 526 -24.78 13.96 -1.07
C LEU A 526 -24.45 13.91 -2.57
N LEU A 527 -24.01 12.76 -3.11
CA LEU A 527 -23.77 12.61 -4.55
C LEU A 527 -25.06 12.76 -5.37
N VAL A 528 -26.17 12.17 -4.92
CA VAL A 528 -27.47 12.32 -5.58
C VAL A 528 -27.96 13.77 -5.49
N LEU A 529 -27.84 14.41 -4.33
CA LEU A 529 -28.20 15.82 -4.16
C LEU A 529 -27.36 16.73 -5.04
N ALA A 530 -26.05 16.50 -5.14
CA ALA A 530 -25.17 17.24 -6.03
C ALA A 530 -25.58 17.05 -7.51
N LEU A 531 -25.93 15.82 -7.92
CA LEU A 531 -26.35 15.54 -9.29
C LEU A 531 -27.69 16.22 -9.63
N LEU A 532 -28.67 16.16 -8.71
CA LEU A 532 -29.96 16.84 -8.87
C LEU A 532 -29.80 18.36 -8.90
N LEU A 533 -28.95 18.92 -8.05
CA LEU A 533 -28.62 20.35 -8.06
C LEU A 533 -27.96 20.76 -9.37
N ALA A 534 -26.95 20.00 -9.84
CA ALA A 534 -26.30 20.26 -11.11
C ALA A 534 -27.29 20.16 -12.29
N GLY A 535 -28.17 19.15 -12.28
CA GLY A 535 -29.22 18.98 -13.29
C GLY A 535 -30.24 20.13 -13.28
N HIS A 536 -30.66 20.60 -12.10
CA HIS A 536 -31.53 21.76 -11.98
C HIS A 536 -30.86 23.04 -12.47
N MET A 537 -29.58 23.25 -12.13
CA MET A 537 -28.79 24.38 -12.61
C MET A 537 -28.63 24.36 -14.14
N LEU A 538 -28.45 23.18 -14.76
CA LEU A 538 -28.42 23.02 -16.22
C LEU A 538 -29.78 23.37 -16.84
N PHE A 539 -30.87 22.86 -16.27
CA PHE A 539 -32.22 23.10 -16.79
C PHE A 539 -32.65 24.57 -16.69
N SER A 540 -32.24 25.26 -15.62
CA SER A 540 -32.58 26.66 -15.37
C SER A 540 -31.54 27.66 -15.89
N SER A 541 -30.45 27.18 -16.51
CA SER A 541 -29.28 27.98 -16.90
C SER A 541 -28.78 28.90 -15.77
N THR A 542 -28.80 28.40 -14.52
CA THR A 542 -28.45 29.20 -13.33
C THR A 542 -26.94 29.23 -13.13
N HIS A 543 -26.33 30.41 -13.23
CA HIS A 543 -24.90 30.62 -13.01
C HIS A 543 -24.58 31.64 -11.90
N THR A 544 -25.00 31.33 -10.67
CA THR A 544 -24.75 32.19 -9.51
C THR A 544 -23.63 31.66 -8.61
N VAL A 545 -22.90 32.57 -7.95
CA VAL A 545 -21.87 32.24 -6.95
C VAL A 545 -22.43 31.30 -5.87
N PHE A 546 -23.64 31.57 -5.38
CA PHE A 546 -24.28 30.76 -4.34
C PHE A 546 -24.52 29.32 -4.79
N ALA A 547 -25.09 29.12 -5.98
CA ALA A 547 -25.41 27.78 -6.48
C ALA A 547 -24.14 26.93 -6.70
N TYR A 548 -23.10 27.48 -7.33
CA TYR A 548 -21.83 26.78 -7.52
C TYR A 548 -21.07 26.55 -6.21
N SER A 549 -21.15 27.49 -5.25
CA SER A 549 -20.52 27.32 -3.93
C SER A 549 -21.19 26.19 -3.16
N LEU A 550 -22.53 26.14 -3.15
CA LEU A 550 -23.29 25.07 -2.53
C LEU A 550 -22.97 23.72 -3.17
N LEU A 551 -23.00 23.64 -4.50
CA LEU A 551 -22.63 22.43 -5.24
C LEU A 551 -21.20 21.98 -4.93
N SER A 552 -20.25 22.92 -4.84
CA SER A 552 -18.85 22.64 -4.50
C SER A 552 -18.68 22.10 -3.10
N VAL A 553 -19.38 22.66 -2.11
CA VAL A 553 -19.35 22.15 -0.73
C VAL A 553 -19.92 20.74 -0.65
N ILE A 554 -21.08 20.49 -1.27
CA ILE A 554 -21.71 19.15 -1.28
C ILE A 554 -20.78 18.14 -1.95
N ALA A 555 -20.24 18.47 -3.13
CA ALA A 555 -19.33 17.60 -3.87
C ALA A 555 -18.01 17.36 -3.12
N LEU A 556 -17.43 18.38 -2.49
CA LEU A 556 -16.20 18.23 -1.72
C LEU A 556 -16.42 17.32 -0.50
N VAL A 557 -17.49 17.55 0.26
CA VAL A 557 -17.82 16.72 1.42
C VAL A 557 -18.08 15.27 1.01
N SER A 558 -18.82 15.02 -0.09
CA SER A 558 -19.03 13.67 -0.58
C SER A 558 -17.73 12.98 -1.00
N ASN A 559 -16.83 13.71 -1.67
CA ASN A 559 -15.53 13.17 -2.12
C ASN A 559 -14.57 12.91 -0.95
N ILE A 560 -14.55 13.75 0.08
CA ILE A 560 -13.80 13.50 1.33
C ILE A 560 -14.30 12.21 1.99
N ILE A 561 -15.61 12.04 2.15
CA ILE A 561 -16.17 10.82 2.74
C ILE A 561 -15.88 9.60 1.83
N SER A 562 -15.98 9.76 0.51
CA SER A 562 -15.68 8.67 -0.46
C SER A 562 -14.23 8.21 -0.32
N ARG A 563 -13.26 9.14 -0.24
CA ARG A 563 -11.84 8.82 -0.04
C ARG A 563 -11.54 8.27 1.35
N ALA A 564 -12.18 8.79 2.40
CA ALA A 564 -12.02 8.24 3.75
C ALA A 564 -12.51 6.79 3.83
N LEU A 565 -13.69 6.48 3.25
CA LEU A 565 -14.18 5.11 3.15
C LEU A 565 -13.22 4.25 2.33
N PHE A 566 -12.71 4.78 1.21
CA PHE A 566 -11.77 4.08 0.35
C PHE A 566 -10.55 3.56 1.11
N TYR A 567 -9.94 4.35 2.00
CA TYR A 567 -8.77 3.92 2.75
C TYR A 567 -9.09 3.07 3.99
N VAL A 568 -10.18 3.37 4.71
CA VAL A 568 -10.43 2.82 6.05
C VAL A 568 -11.10 1.45 6.04
N VAL A 569 -11.93 1.13 5.04
CA VAL A 569 -12.76 -0.10 5.06
C VAL A 569 -12.05 -1.33 4.51
N VAL A 570 -10.81 -1.19 4.07
CA VAL A 570 -10.08 -2.22 3.33
C VAL A 570 -9.64 -3.32 4.26
N ILE A 571 -10.22 -4.51 4.06
CA ILE A 571 -9.74 -5.74 4.69
C ILE A 571 -8.75 -6.39 3.73
N PRO A 572 -7.49 -6.55 4.15
CA PRO A 572 -6.48 -7.16 3.32
C PRO A 572 -6.54 -8.69 3.35
N THR A 573 -6.18 -9.34 2.24
CA THR A 573 -5.88 -10.78 2.23
C THR A 573 -4.61 -10.97 3.05
N THR A 574 -4.79 -11.42 4.29
CA THR A 574 -3.73 -11.53 5.30
C THR A 574 -3.86 -12.78 6.13
N MET A 575 -2.73 -13.27 6.63
CA MET A 575 -2.70 -14.39 7.56
C MET A 575 -3.61 -14.15 8.78
N PRO A 576 -4.35 -15.17 9.25
CA PRO A 576 -5.13 -15.11 10.47
C PRO A 576 -4.25 -14.96 11.71
N GLY A 577 -4.80 -14.32 12.75
CA GLY A 577 -4.25 -14.48 14.10
C GLY A 577 -3.03 -13.61 14.41
N ALA A 578 -3.02 -12.39 13.93
CA ALA A 578 -2.19 -11.38 14.56
C ALA A 578 -2.49 -11.27 16.08
N PHE A 579 -1.70 -11.89 16.96
CA PHE A 579 -1.83 -11.72 18.41
C PHE A 579 -1.36 -10.31 18.81
N PHE A 580 -1.98 -9.71 19.82
CA PHE A 580 -1.68 -8.37 20.34
C PHE A 580 -1.58 -7.25 19.27
N TRP A 581 -0.40 -6.65 19.09
CA TRP A 581 -0.19 -5.39 18.35
C TRP A 581 -0.43 -5.47 16.84
N LYS A 582 -0.47 -6.68 16.25
CA LYS A 582 -0.87 -6.84 14.84
C LYS A 582 -2.40 -6.85 14.66
N ASN A 583 -3.18 -6.94 15.75
CA ASN A 583 -4.63 -6.83 15.74
C ASN A 583 -5.02 -5.39 16.06
N ALA A 584 -5.49 -4.66 15.04
CA ALA A 584 -5.89 -3.26 15.19
C ALA A 584 -6.96 -3.05 16.26
N GLY A 585 -7.82 -4.04 16.48
CA GLY A 585 -8.82 -4.03 17.54
C GLY A 585 -8.24 -4.10 18.94
N PHE A 586 -7.21 -4.92 19.13
CA PHE A 586 -6.46 -4.95 20.38
C PHE A 586 -5.69 -3.65 20.59
N VAL A 587 -4.99 -3.14 19.57
CA VAL A 587 -4.27 -1.87 19.63
C VAL A 587 -5.19 -0.72 20.03
N GLU A 588 -6.38 -0.65 19.43
CA GLU A 588 -7.40 0.35 19.75
C GLU A 588 -7.86 0.22 21.21
N HIS A 589 -8.24 -0.99 21.63
CA HIS A 589 -8.65 -1.25 23.01
C HIS A 589 -7.56 -0.90 24.01
N ALA A 590 -6.31 -1.33 23.76
CA ALA A 590 -5.18 -1.08 24.63
C ALA A 590 -4.92 0.42 24.81
N ARG A 591 -5.07 1.22 23.74
CA ARG A 591 -4.99 2.69 23.81
C ARG A 591 -6.15 3.28 24.59
N GLU A 592 -7.37 2.78 24.40
CA GLU A 592 -8.56 3.30 25.10
C GLU A 592 -8.52 3.07 26.61
N VAL A 593 -8.00 1.93 27.06
CA VAL A 593 -7.95 1.58 28.48
C VAL A 593 -6.61 1.92 29.16
N GLY A 594 -5.69 2.59 28.46
CA GLY A 594 -4.36 2.97 28.97
C GLY A 594 -3.35 1.83 29.08
N LEU A 595 -3.68 0.62 28.61
CA LEU A 595 -2.72 -0.50 28.53
C LEU A 595 -1.57 -0.19 27.57
N ALA A 596 -1.79 0.64 26.54
CA ALA A 596 -0.75 1.05 25.61
C ALA A 596 0.41 1.82 26.29
N ASP A 597 0.20 2.37 27.49
CA ASP A 597 1.24 3.08 28.23
C ASP A 597 2.19 2.12 28.98
N MET A 598 1.85 0.82 29.01
CA MET A 598 2.71 -0.24 29.56
C MET A 598 3.63 -0.78 28.46
N PRO A 599 4.97 -0.65 28.57
CA PRO A 599 5.91 -1.12 27.54
C PRO A 599 5.74 -2.60 27.17
N GLN A 600 5.32 -3.43 28.14
CA GLN A 600 5.10 -4.87 27.95
C GLN A 600 3.95 -5.18 26.98
N MET A 601 3.06 -4.22 26.72
CA MET A 601 1.95 -4.41 25.78
C MET A 601 2.38 -4.27 24.31
N GLY A 602 3.57 -3.71 24.04
CA GLY A 602 4.10 -3.59 22.67
C GLY A 602 3.23 -2.71 21.76
N VAL A 603 2.36 -1.86 22.32
CA VAL A 603 1.53 -0.93 21.55
C VAL A 603 2.16 0.45 21.64
N VAL A 604 2.52 1.02 20.49
CA VAL A 604 3.15 2.34 20.43
C VAL A 604 2.22 3.33 19.70
N TYR A 605 2.23 4.58 20.15
CA TYR A 605 1.55 5.68 19.46
C TYR A 605 2.33 6.09 18.22
N GLU A 606 1.63 6.49 17.18
CA GLU A 606 2.29 7.08 16.01
C GLU A 606 2.99 8.37 16.42
N THR A 607 4.25 8.54 16.01
CA THR A 607 4.99 9.78 16.20
C THR A 607 5.11 10.53 14.90
N HIS A 608 4.95 11.85 14.92
CA HIS A 608 5.27 12.68 13.78
C HIS A 608 6.80 12.75 13.61
N HIS A 609 7.30 12.32 12.45
CA HIS A 609 8.72 12.44 12.12
C HIS A 609 9.01 13.85 11.59
N ALA A 610 9.90 14.57 12.28
CA ALA A 610 10.35 15.87 11.82
C ALA A 610 11.28 15.75 10.60
N PHE A 611 11.28 16.78 9.74
CA PHE A 611 12.21 16.86 8.63
C PHE A 611 13.64 17.11 9.13
N ASN A 612 14.51 16.12 9.02
CA ASN A 612 15.90 16.22 9.49
C ASN A 612 16.81 16.90 8.45
N ILE A 613 16.91 18.23 8.53
CA ILE A 613 17.77 19.02 7.64
C ILE A 613 19.25 18.65 7.80
N ALA A 614 19.71 18.37 9.03
CA ALA A 614 21.11 18.07 9.29
C ALA A 614 21.55 16.79 8.56
N GLU A 615 20.76 15.72 8.67
CA GLU A 615 21.03 14.45 7.98
C GLU A 615 20.99 14.59 6.46
N LEU A 616 20.06 15.41 5.92
CA LEU A 616 20.02 15.70 4.48
C LEU A 616 21.30 16.41 4.02
N LEU A 617 21.73 17.44 4.74
CA LEU A 617 22.95 18.18 4.42
C LEU A 617 24.20 17.30 4.55
N GLU A 618 24.27 16.44 5.55
CA GLU A 618 25.33 15.46 5.71
C GLU A 618 25.36 14.50 4.52
N THR A 619 24.21 13.93 4.15
CA THR A 619 24.09 13.04 2.98
C THR A 619 24.60 13.73 1.70
N ILE A 620 24.23 14.99 1.48
CA ILE A 620 24.68 15.78 0.32
C ILE A 620 26.20 15.97 0.32
N LYS A 621 26.80 16.20 1.49
CA LYS A 621 28.24 16.40 1.69
C LYS A 621 29.04 15.12 1.45
N ILE A 622 28.60 13.98 1.99
CA ILE A 622 29.34 12.71 1.90
C ILE A 622 29.16 12.01 0.55
N THR A 623 28.05 12.27 -0.17
CA THR A 623 27.80 11.63 -1.47
C THR A 623 28.62 12.30 -2.57
N THR A 624 29.59 11.55 -3.11
CA THR A 624 30.46 12.01 -4.20
C THR A 624 29.68 12.26 -5.50
N MET A 625 30.21 13.11 -6.39
CA MET A 625 29.59 13.34 -7.70
C MET A 625 29.49 12.07 -8.55
N LYS A 626 30.47 11.16 -8.44
CA LYS A 626 30.45 9.86 -9.12
C LYS A 626 29.27 9.01 -8.64
N GLN A 627 29.02 8.95 -7.32
CA GLN A 627 27.87 8.26 -6.74
C GLN A 627 26.54 8.90 -7.17
N LYS A 628 26.45 10.24 -7.18
CA LYS A 628 25.26 10.96 -7.67
C LYS A 628 24.95 10.62 -9.13
N LEU A 629 25.96 10.60 -10.00
CA LEU A 629 25.80 10.23 -11.42
C LEU A 629 25.44 8.75 -11.60
N ALA A 630 26.09 7.85 -10.87
CA ALA A 630 25.77 6.42 -10.89
C ALA A 630 24.33 6.17 -10.43
N GLN A 631 23.91 6.85 -9.36
CA GLN A 631 22.55 6.82 -8.86
C GLN A 631 21.56 7.36 -9.90
N PHE A 632 21.85 8.49 -10.53
CA PHE A 632 21.02 9.02 -11.61
C PHE A 632 20.88 8.03 -12.78
N ARG A 633 21.96 7.34 -13.18
CA ARG A 633 21.89 6.30 -14.22
C ARG A 633 21.04 5.11 -13.79
N SER A 634 21.19 4.65 -12.54
CA SER A 634 20.45 3.52 -11.97
C SER A 634 18.93 3.70 -11.95
N ILE A 635 18.46 4.95 -11.89
CA ILE A 635 17.03 5.30 -12.01
C ILE A 635 16.43 4.76 -13.31
N PHE A 636 17.21 4.79 -14.41
CA PHE A 636 16.75 4.40 -15.75
C PHE A 636 17.20 3.00 -16.16
N THR A 637 18.40 2.57 -15.76
CA THR A 637 18.93 1.26 -16.15
C THR A 637 18.33 0.10 -15.35
N GLY A 638 17.75 0.41 -14.19
CA GLY A 638 17.46 -0.61 -13.20
C GLY A 638 18.75 -1.08 -12.57
#